data_AF-A0AAD9SQV6-F1
#
_entry.id   AF-A0AAD9SQV6-F1
#
_cell.length_a   1.000
_cell.length_b   1.000
_cell.length_c   1.000
_cell.angle_alpha   90.00
_cell.angle_beta   90.00
_cell.angle_gamma   90.00
#
_symmetry.space_group_name_H-M   'P 1'
#
loop_
_entity.id
_entity.type
_entity.pdbx_description
1 polymer ?
#
loop_
_entity_poly.entity_id
_entity_poly.type
_entity_poly.pdbx_seq_one_letter_code
_entity_poly.pdbx_strand_id
1 'polypeptide(L)'
;MASSYPVRSSPKVLSTESFLGGHILRCESWSDAECARDSVAGLKRERPILAPSGDHRLRFRMRGRGAGAFSGHPNDFAGYFHLCAEFLIKLLIYIQICLKLSWSGLTSALLLAKEKGNNVTVVAKHMPGDYDIQYTSPWAGANYLPMSTQENSRWERRTWPELKRLAAEVPEAGIHFQTALVMRNAKDLEPGNNAKNGLGDALFDENPWYTTFLDYRKMKPGDLPPGMAYGHEFGSVCINTAIYLPWLVGQCRKHGVDLKRASLNHISEASSLGHSGKADIIVNCTGLMASKLGGVMDSKVMPARGQIVVVRNVSPQMIATSSTEDSPDELIYAMTRAAGGGTILGGTYQKGNWDPNPDPNIAARIMQRAVDLYPDIAGGKGVKGLDIIRHGVGLRPYREGGVRLEKERIDGTWVVHNYGHAGWGYQGSYGTAERVVELVESCTMATNQDPLYLQVLRFAQDVATGRHWLSRLIPPTLLLLDAALCVLVIAKVAYTEIDWTAYMEQVQLFLDGERDYTKIEGGTGPLVYPAAHVYIYTGLYYLTNHGKDILLAQQLFAGLYLVNLAVAPPYVFPLLILSKRLHSIFMLRCFNDCFAVFFLWFSILLFQHRQWFAGGLVYSFGLGVKMTLLLVLPVVGILVFFAKGVIGTIALGGLMASLQVQLAAPFLRHPGAYFGRAFEFSRQFLFKWTVNWRFVGEEAFLSRAFSTSLLVLHISVLLTFIFTRWLPPTGKSLGDVLHATFSRDGHGRNWQALFQRFTPRYILTTVLTANIIGLLFARSLHYQFYSYLAWSTPYLLWRGGLHPVLQYVLWALQEWAWNVFPSTPASSAVVVSVMAITVAAVWFGTSDDATSSAAAKSSTDNAGAPTRSIRKP
;
A
#
# COMPACT_ATOMS: atom_id res chain seq x y z
N MET A 1 -16.66 74.05 -0.01
CA MET A 1 -15.94 75.34 0.11
C MET A 1 -14.45 75.00 -0.01
N ALA A 2 -13.92 75.09 -1.24
CA ALA A 2 -13.01 76.15 -1.69
C ALA A 2 -11.63 76.06 -1.01
N SER A 3 -10.68 75.39 -1.67
CA SER A 3 -9.45 75.95 -2.27
C SER A 3 -8.25 75.67 -1.33
N SER A 4 -6.98 75.48 -1.70
CA SER A 4 -6.21 75.94 -2.86
C SER A 4 -4.79 75.33 -2.73
N TYR A 5 -4.16 74.95 -3.85
CA TYR A 5 -2.70 74.78 -3.99
C TYR A 5 -2.01 76.17 -4.13
N PRO A 6 -0.71 76.33 -3.79
CA PRO A 6 0.39 76.32 -4.80
C PRO A 6 1.70 75.66 -4.27
N VAL A 7 2.56 74.97 -5.03
CA VAL A 7 3.49 75.28 -6.17
C VAL A 7 4.83 75.97 -5.79
N ARG A 8 5.92 75.19 -5.97
CA ARG A 8 7.34 75.47 -6.35
C ARG A 8 8.26 76.36 -5.49
N SER A 9 9.44 75.83 -5.14
CA SER A 9 10.73 76.12 -5.83
C SER A 9 11.95 75.53 -5.08
N SER A 10 12.89 74.92 -5.81
CA SER A 10 14.22 74.47 -5.37
C SER A 10 15.32 75.49 -5.72
N PRO A 11 16.49 75.48 -5.03
CA PRO A 11 17.74 75.14 -5.75
C PRO A 11 18.83 74.38 -4.93
N LYS A 12 19.62 73.54 -5.66
CA LYS A 12 21.09 73.26 -5.69
C LYS A 12 21.99 73.63 -4.47
N VAL A 13 23.08 72.97 -4.06
CA VAL A 13 23.98 71.87 -4.56
C VAL A 13 25.08 71.57 -3.48
N LEU A 14 25.76 70.40 -3.56
CA LEU A 14 27.04 69.91 -2.95
C LEU A 14 27.00 69.10 -1.62
N SER A 15 27.16 67.76 -1.67
CA SER A 15 28.47 67.07 -1.51
C SER A 15 28.39 65.53 -1.65
N THR A 16 29.32 65.03 -2.47
CA THR A 16 30.02 63.73 -2.59
C THR A 16 29.79 62.58 -1.57
N GLU A 17 29.45 61.38 -2.09
CA GLU A 17 30.18 60.08 -1.96
C GLU A 17 29.25 58.82 -2.04
N SER A 18 29.24 58.26 -3.25
CA SER A 18 29.43 56.83 -3.60
C SER A 18 28.76 55.66 -2.83
N PHE A 19 27.88 55.00 -3.61
CA PHE A 19 27.69 53.56 -3.81
C PHE A 19 26.55 52.79 -3.09
N LEU A 20 25.62 52.38 -3.98
CA LEU A 20 24.76 51.19 -4.01
C LEU A 20 23.40 51.21 -3.31
N GLY A 21 22.37 51.52 -4.12
CA GLY A 21 21.17 50.70 -4.17
C GLY A 21 19.85 51.46 -4.03
N GLY A 22 19.28 51.94 -5.14
CA GLY A 22 17.86 52.31 -5.17
C GLY A 22 17.43 53.31 -6.23
N HIS A 23 16.94 52.82 -7.37
CA HIS A 23 15.99 53.49 -8.28
C HIS A 23 15.19 52.33 -8.93
N ILE A 24 13.88 52.12 -8.76
CA ILE A 24 12.66 52.92 -9.04
C ILE A 24 12.65 53.55 -10.44
N LEU A 25 11.95 52.91 -11.40
CA LEU A 25 11.19 53.45 -12.57
C LEU A 25 10.25 52.29 -13.05
N ARG A 26 8.90 52.30 -13.05
CA ARG A 26 7.81 53.08 -13.70
C ARG A 26 7.67 52.95 -15.24
N CYS A 27 6.43 52.58 -15.67
CA CYS A 27 5.79 52.57 -17.02
C CYS A 27 6.39 51.60 -18.07
N GLU A 28 5.72 51.00 -19.08
CA GLU A 28 4.38 50.94 -19.73
C GLU A 28 4.48 49.72 -20.71
N SER A 29 3.51 48.84 -21.00
CA SER A 29 2.35 49.03 -21.89
C SER A 29 1.62 47.68 -22.13
N TRP A 30 0.28 47.76 -22.13
CA TRP A 30 -0.73 47.11 -22.98
C TRP A 30 -1.03 45.59 -22.99
N SER A 31 -2.33 45.38 -23.16
CA SER A 31 -3.20 44.20 -23.01
C SER A 31 -3.38 43.40 -24.28
N ASP A 32 -3.89 42.17 -24.17
CA ASP A 32 -4.98 41.59 -24.98
C ASP A 32 -5.54 40.34 -24.26
N ALA A 33 -6.82 39.93 -24.33
CA ALA A 33 -7.88 40.22 -25.27
C ALA A 33 -9.25 40.45 -24.61
N GLU A 34 -9.93 41.53 -25.01
CA GLU A 34 -11.38 41.56 -25.22
C GLU A 34 -11.67 40.96 -26.60
N CYS A 35 -12.33 39.80 -26.67
CA CYS A 35 -13.02 39.36 -27.88
C CYS A 35 -14.13 38.38 -27.52
N ALA A 36 -15.27 38.92 -27.08
CA ALA A 36 -16.57 38.25 -27.13
C ALA A 36 -17.71 39.24 -26.82
N ARG A 37 -17.79 40.34 -27.58
CA ARG A 37 -18.99 41.17 -27.79
C ARG A 37 -18.68 42.16 -28.91
N ASP A 38 -19.67 42.44 -29.74
CA ASP A 38 -19.68 43.36 -30.89
C ASP A 38 -19.26 42.79 -32.26
N SER A 39 -20.19 42.01 -32.83
CA SER A 39 -20.40 41.94 -34.28
C SER A 39 -21.85 41.58 -34.58
N VAL A 40 -22.79 42.44 -34.16
CA VAL A 40 -24.16 42.47 -34.70
C VAL A 40 -24.60 43.91 -34.88
N ALA A 41 -24.20 44.54 -35.99
CA ALA A 41 -24.93 45.65 -36.57
C ALA A 41 -24.47 45.90 -38.02
N GLY A 42 -25.37 45.66 -38.97
CA GLY A 42 -25.38 46.38 -40.24
C GLY A 42 -24.77 45.66 -41.45
N LEU A 43 -25.59 44.87 -42.15
CA LEU A 43 -25.81 45.05 -43.59
C LEU A 43 -27.08 44.29 -44.03
N LYS A 44 -28.12 45.07 -44.33
CA LYS A 44 -29.33 44.65 -45.05
C LYS A 44 -29.01 44.61 -46.55
N ARG A 45 -29.39 43.53 -47.26
CA ARG A 45 -30.36 43.52 -48.39
C ARG A 45 -30.21 42.26 -49.28
N GLU A 46 -31.35 41.57 -49.43
CA GLU A 46 -31.91 40.90 -50.64
C GLU A 46 -31.15 39.72 -51.28
N ARG A 47 -31.72 38.61 -51.78
CA ARG A 47 -33.07 38.01 -51.89
C ARG A 47 -32.88 36.49 -52.26
N PRO A 48 -33.94 35.64 -52.30
CA PRO A 48 -33.92 34.18 -52.06
C PRO A 48 -33.85 33.34 -53.35
N ILE A 49 -34.15 32.01 -53.26
CA ILE A 49 -34.43 30.97 -54.30
C ILE A 49 -33.43 29.79 -54.10
N LEU A 50 -33.73 28.49 -53.97
CA LEU A 50 -34.85 27.58 -54.26
C LEU A 50 -34.67 26.28 -53.42
N ALA A 51 -35.76 25.66 -52.96
CA ALA A 51 -35.82 24.21 -52.77
C ALA A 51 -36.37 23.58 -54.06
N PRO A 52 -36.08 22.30 -54.38
CA PRO A 52 -37.12 21.29 -54.15
C PRO A 52 -36.56 19.87 -53.82
N SER A 53 -37.24 19.12 -52.95
CA SER A 53 -38.08 17.94 -53.24
C SER A 53 -37.34 16.59 -53.31
N GLY A 54 -37.84 15.60 -52.57
CA GLY A 54 -37.41 14.20 -52.68
C GLY A 54 -37.92 13.33 -51.54
N ASP A 55 -39.23 13.07 -51.55
CA ASP A 55 -39.98 12.18 -50.66
C ASP A 55 -39.62 10.71 -50.92
N HIS A 56 -39.44 9.90 -49.87
CA HIS A 56 -39.97 8.53 -49.82
C HIS A 56 -40.03 8.01 -48.38
N ARG A 57 -41.26 7.97 -47.88
CA ARG A 57 -41.69 7.32 -46.64
C ARG A 57 -41.63 5.80 -46.75
N LEU A 58 -41.21 5.15 -45.67
CA LEU A 58 -41.84 3.91 -45.18
C LEU A 58 -42.03 4.05 -43.67
N ARG A 59 -43.30 4.15 -43.25
CA ARG A 59 -43.76 4.20 -41.86
C ARG A 59 -44.09 2.79 -41.39
N PHE A 60 -43.67 2.40 -40.18
CA PHE A 60 -44.52 1.63 -39.27
C PHE A 60 -44.40 2.10 -37.81
N ARG A 61 -45.44 2.86 -37.46
CA ARG A 61 -46.05 3.32 -36.21
C ARG A 61 -45.73 2.52 -34.91
N MET A 62 -45.23 3.21 -33.88
CA MET A 62 -45.66 2.98 -32.49
C MET A 62 -46.29 4.28 -31.93
N ARG A 63 -47.44 4.11 -31.28
CA ARG A 63 -48.20 5.14 -30.55
C ARG A 63 -47.47 5.49 -29.24
N GLY A 64 -47.49 6.77 -28.86
CA GLY A 64 -47.46 7.12 -27.44
C GLY A 64 -46.77 8.44 -27.07
N ARG A 65 -47.51 9.54 -27.18
CA ARG A 65 -47.49 10.74 -26.31
C ARG A 65 -46.17 11.51 -26.11
N GLY A 66 -46.12 12.69 -26.74
CA GLY A 66 -45.77 13.96 -26.10
C GLY A 66 -44.31 14.20 -25.72
N ALA A 67 -43.48 14.60 -26.69
CA ALA A 67 -42.22 15.28 -26.42
C ALA A 67 -42.50 16.76 -26.10
N GLY A 68 -42.44 17.11 -24.81
CA GLY A 68 -42.28 18.48 -24.33
C GLY A 68 -40.80 18.81 -24.21
N ALA A 69 -40.42 20.00 -24.68
CA ALA A 69 -39.07 20.54 -24.61
C ALA A 69 -38.53 20.60 -23.17
N PHE A 70 -37.32 20.09 -22.94
CA PHE A 70 -36.58 20.35 -21.71
C PHE A 70 -35.70 21.59 -21.92
N SER A 71 -36.26 22.75 -21.57
CA SER A 71 -35.51 23.93 -21.16
C SER A 71 -34.92 23.71 -19.77
N GLY A 72 -33.69 24.15 -19.54
CA GLY A 72 -32.94 23.86 -18.33
C GLY A 72 -33.50 24.46 -17.03
N HIS A 73 -33.32 23.70 -15.94
CA HIS A 73 -32.79 24.18 -14.67
C HIS A 73 -32.32 22.99 -13.81
N PRO A 74 -31.32 23.17 -12.91
CA PRO A 74 -30.70 22.10 -12.15
C PRO A 74 -31.28 22.04 -10.74
N ASN A 75 -32.13 21.06 -10.39
CA ASN A 75 -32.47 20.79 -8.98
C ASN A 75 -33.20 19.47 -8.66
N ASP A 76 -33.05 18.40 -9.44
CA ASP A 76 -33.66 17.08 -9.12
C ASP A 76 -32.64 16.01 -8.70
N PHE A 77 -31.82 16.30 -7.68
CA PHE A 77 -30.89 15.33 -7.06
C PHE A 77 -31.29 14.90 -5.64
N ALA A 78 -32.33 15.48 -5.05
CA ALA A 78 -32.69 15.28 -3.64
C ALA A 78 -33.57 14.04 -3.37
N GLY A 79 -34.39 13.60 -4.32
CA GLY A 79 -35.31 12.47 -4.13
C GLY A 79 -34.65 11.09 -4.05
N TYR A 80 -33.42 10.95 -4.53
CA TYR A 80 -32.70 9.67 -4.60
C TYR A 80 -31.95 9.33 -3.29
N PHE A 81 -31.63 10.33 -2.46
CA PHE A 81 -30.84 10.14 -1.23
C PHE A 81 -31.68 9.65 -0.05
N HIS A 82 -32.97 9.99 0.01
CA HIS A 82 -33.78 9.70 1.19
C HIS A 82 -34.17 8.21 1.29
N LEU A 83 -34.39 7.53 0.15
CA LEU A 83 -34.66 6.08 0.12
C LEU A 83 -33.39 5.23 0.37
N CYS A 84 -32.22 5.73 -0.02
CA CYS A 84 -30.95 5.04 0.22
C CYS A 84 -30.49 5.11 1.69
N ALA A 85 -30.86 6.18 2.41
CA ALA A 85 -30.43 6.40 3.79
C ALA A 85 -31.12 5.48 4.82
N GLU A 86 -32.41 5.14 4.63
CA GLU A 86 -33.11 4.22 5.54
C GLU A 86 -32.76 2.74 5.31
N PHE A 87 -32.35 2.36 4.08
CA PHE A 87 -31.97 0.98 3.77
C PHE A 87 -30.53 0.61 4.17
N LEU A 88 -29.67 1.61 4.38
CA LEU A 88 -28.27 1.43 4.80
C LEU A 88 -28.09 1.06 6.29
N ILE A 89 -29.17 1.02 7.09
CA ILE A 89 -29.16 0.72 8.54
C ILE A 89 -29.66 -0.71 8.85
N LYS A 90 -29.42 -1.67 7.95
CA LYS A 90 -29.47 -3.11 8.30
C LYS A 90 -28.18 -3.80 7.86
N LEU A 91 -27.07 -3.46 8.53
CA LEU A 91 -25.90 -4.34 8.54
C LEU A 91 -26.31 -5.63 9.27
N LEU A 92 -26.49 -6.71 8.52
CA LEU A 92 -26.53 -8.06 9.10
C LEU A 92 -25.14 -8.34 9.68
N ILE A 93 -25.01 -8.23 11.01
CA ILE A 93 -23.81 -8.60 11.77
C ILE A 93 -23.89 -10.11 11.99
N TYR A 94 -22.93 -10.86 11.48
CA TYR A 94 -22.87 -12.31 11.69
C TYR A 94 -21.94 -12.62 12.85
N ILE A 95 -22.43 -13.40 13.82
CA ILE A 95 -21.69 -13.74 15.04
C ILE A 95 -21.11 -15.15 14.87
N GLN A 96 -19.79 -15.25 14.94
CA GLN A 96 -19.04 -16.49 14.76
C GLN A 96 -18.25 -16.85 16.01
N ILE A 97 -18.26 -18.12 16.37
CA ILE A 97 -17.50 -18.61 17.53
C ILE A 97 -16.50 -19.67 17.09
N CYS A 98 -15.20 -19.40 17.30
CA CYS A 98 -14.15 -20.40 17.12
C CYS A 98 -13.88 -21.11 18.44
N LEU A 99 -13.95 -22.44 18.44
CA LEU A 99 -13.68 -23.26 19.62
C LEU A 99 -12.24 -23.77 19.59
N LYS A 100 -11.46 -23.39 20.60
CA LYS A 100 -10.04 -23.68 20.89
C LYS A 100 -9.04 -22.64 20.37
N LEU A 101 -8.05 -22.28 21.21
CA LEU A 101 -6.88 -21.48 20.86
C LEU A 101 -5.67 -22.34 20.42
N SER A 102 -5.91 -23.38 19.63
CA SER A 102 -4.83 -24.01 18.87
C SER A 102 -4.44 -23.12 17.70
N TRP A 103 -3.31 -23.40 17.06
CA TRP A 103 -2.98 -22.79 15.78
C TRP A 103 -4.18 -22.85 14.81
N SER A 104 -4.95 -23.96 14.80
CA SER A 104 -6.09 -24.12 13.88
C SER A 104 -7.24 -23.17 14.18
N GLY A 105 -7.57 -22.98 15.46
CA GLY A 105 -8.59 -22.03 15.88
C GLY A 105 -8.13 -20.57 15.75
N LEU A 106 -6.88 -20.27 16.09
CA LEU A 106 -6.32 -18.93 16.00
C LEU A 106 -6.15 -18.45 14.56
N THR A 107 -5.60 -19.29 13.67
CA THR A 107 -5.47 -18.93 12.25
C THR A 107 -6.85 -18.79 11.60
N SER A 108 -7.80 -19.69 11.90
CA SER A 108 -9.19 -19.57 11.41
C SER A 108 -9.86 -18.29 11.92
N ALA A 109 -9.75 -17.99 13.23
CA ALA A 109 -10.32 -16.78 13.82
C ALA A 109 -9.72 -15.51 13.22
N LEU A 110 -8.39 -15.48 13.00
CA LEU A 110 -7.72 -14.35 12.38
C LEU A 110 -8.22 -14.11 10.95
N LEU A 111 -8.34 -15.15 10.13
CA LEU A 111 -8.82 -15.01 8.76
C LEU A 111 -10.30 -14.60 8.73
N LEU A 112 -11.15 -15.20 9.56
CA LEU A 112 -12.56 -14.83 9.67
C LEU A 112 -12.73 -13.37 10.14
N ALA A 113 -11.91 -12.89 11.08
CA ALA A 113 -11.97 -11.51 11.58
C ALA A 113 -11.44 -10.47 10.59
N LYS A 114 -10.69 -10.88 9.55
CA LYS A 114 -10.31 -9.99 8.45
C LYS A 114 -11.45 -9.73 7.48
N GLU A 115 -12.43 -10.63 7.41
CA GLU A 115 -13.62 -10.44 6.58
C GLU A 115 -14.63 -9.49 7.25
N LYS A 116 -14.99 -8.41 6.55
CA LYS A 116 -15.90 -7.40 7.12
C LYS A 116 -17.30 -7.98 7.27
N GLY A 117 -17.86 -7.88 8.48
CA GLY A 117 -19.21 -8.35 8.83
C GLY A 117 -19.21 -9.53 9.80
N ASN A 118 -18.06 -10.17 10.02
CA ASN A 118 -17.90 -11.22 11.01
C ASN A 118 -17.55 -10.63 12.37
N ASN A 119 -18.26 -11.08 13.39
CA ASN A 119 -17.90 -10.79 14.76
C ASN A 119 -17.47 -12.08 15.47
N VAL A 120 -16.17 -12.19 15.80
CA VAL A 120 -15.55 -13.46 16.19
C VAL A 120 -15.27 -13.49 17.68
N THR A 121 -15.73 -14.56 18.35
CA THR A 121 -15.31 -14.90 19.72
C THR A 121 -14.56 -16.22 19.70
N VAL A 122 -13.38 -16.27 20.30
CA VAL A 122 -12.65 -17.53 20.50
C VAL A 122 -12.90 -18.02 21.92
N VAL A 123 -13.46 -19.22 22.04
CA VAL A 123 -13.73 -19.88 23.33
C VAL A 123 -12.83 -21.10 23.47
N ALA A 124 -12.03 -21.16 24.53
CA ALA A 124 -11.13 -22.30 24.73
C ALA A 124 -10.83 -22.60 26.20
N LYS A 125 -10.59 -23.88 26.51
CA LYS A 125 -10.12 -24.31 27.83
C LYS A 125 -8.68 -23.85 28.09
N HIS A 126 -7.80 -24.08 27.12
CA HIS A 126 -6.38 -23.74 27.17
C HIS A 126 -6.05 -22.63 26.17
N MET A 127 -5.14 -21.75 26.57
CA MET A 127 -4.73 -20.51 25.90
C MET A 127 -3.21 -20.53 25.65
N PRO A 128 -2.67 -19.73 24.70
CA PRO A 128 -1.23 -19.60 24.52
C PRO A 128 -0.55 -19.16 25.82
N GLY A 129 0.46 -19.92 26.24
CA GLY A 129 1.09 -19.82 27.55
C GLY A 129 0.85 -21.06 28.42
N ASP A 130 -0.28 -21.75 28.23
CA ASP A 130 -0.58 -23.00 28.93
C ASP A 130 0.20 -24.17 28.33
N TYR A 131 0.68 -25.08 29.18
CA TYR A 131 1.17 -26.41 28.79
C TYR A 131 0.27 -27.46 29.41
N ASP A 132 -0.50 -28.16 28.57
CA ASP A 132 -1.43 -29.21 29.00
C ASP A 132 -1.52 -30.30 27.93
N ILE A 133 -1.76 -31.56 28.33
CA ILE A 133 -1.79 -32.69 27.40
C ILE A 133 -2.97 -32.64 26.42
N GLN A 134 -4.08 -31.98 26.80
CA GLN A 134 -5.25 -31.75 25.93
C GLN A 134 -5.01 -30.59 24.93
N TYR A 135 -3.88 -29.89 25.07
CA TYR A 135 -3.48 -28.75 24.25
C TYR A 135 -2.18 -29.03 23.49
N THR A 136 -2.30 -29.59 22.28
CA THR A 136 -1.16 -30.04 21.47
C THR A 136 -0.21 -28.93 21.03
N SER A 137 -0.72 -27.72 20.75
CA SER A 137 0.01 -26.69 19.98
C SER A 137 1.37 -26.28 20.59
N PRO A 138 1.51 -26.03 21.91
CA PRO A 138 2.79 -25.64 22.52
C PRO A 138 3.89 -26.71 22.41
N TRP A 139 3.50 -27.98 22.35
CA TRP A 139 4.41 -29.13 22.29
C TRP A 139 5.05 -29.35 20.91
N ALA A 140 4.49 -28.77 19.85
CA ALA A 140 4.97 -28.96 18.50
C ALA A 140 6.38 -28.37 18.30
N GLY A 141 7.11 -28.87 17.30
CA GLY A 141 8.46 -28.38 16.96
C GLY A 141 8.55 -26.85 16.83
N ALA A 142 7.96 -26.19 15.82
CA ALA A 142 7.30 -26.71 14.63
C ALA A 142 8.03 -26.20 13.38
N ASN A 143 7.90 -26.87 12.24
CA ASN A 143 8.54 -26.48 10.99
C ASN A 143 7.59 -26.62 9.80
N TYR A 144 8.12 -26.40 8.60
CA TYR A 144 7.44 -26.70 7.34
C TYR A 144 8.17 -27.85 6.61
N LEU A 145 7.72 -29.08 6.81
CA LEU A 145 8.25 -30.29 6.14
C LEU A 145 7.09 -31.04 5.50
N PRO A 146 6.75 -30.77 4.22
CA PRO A 146 5.52 -31.28 3.62
C PRO A 146 5.39 -32.81 3.70
N MET A 147 4.27 -33.28 4.26
CA MET A 147 4.01 -34.70 4.52
C MET A 147 2.94 -35.29 3.59
N SER A 148 2.24 -34.45 2.82
CA SER A 148 1.18 -34.89 1.92
C SER A 148 1.74 -35.31 0.56
N THR A 149 1.02 -36.20 -0.13
CA THR A 149 1.24 -36.46 -1.56
C THR A 149 0.94 -35.23 -2.39
N GLN A 150 1.43 -35.21 -3.64
CA GLN A 150 1.18 -34.09 -4.57
C GLN A 150 -0.32 -33.79 -4.72
N GLU A 151 -1.16 -34.81 -4.85
CA GLU A 151 -2.62 -34.68 -5.00
C GLU A 151 -3.26 -34.01 -3.77
N ASN A 152 -2.82 -34.37 -2.56
CA ASN A 152 -3.39 -33.89 -1.30
C ASN A 152 -2.67 -32.65 -0.72
N SER A 153 -1.70 -32.10 -1.44
CA SER A 153 -0.81 -31.04 -0.96
C SER A 153 -1.42 -29.65 -0.86
N ARG A 154 -2.73 -29.48 -1.14
CA ARG A 154 -3.40 -28.17 -1.17
C ARG A 154 -3.08 -27.34 0.07
N TRP A 155 -3.24 -27.91 1.26
CA TRP A 155 -3.14 -27.16 2.51
C TRP A 155 -1.72 -26.64 2.77
N GLU A 156 -0.73 -27.46 2.49
CA GLU A 156 0.69 -27.11 2.66
C GLU A 156 1.10 -26.05 1.63
N ARG A 157 0.77 -26.27 0.34
CA ARG A 157 0.99 -25.29 -0.75
C ARG A 157 0.45 -23.91 -0.43
N ARG A 158 -0.77 -23.85 0.09
CA ARG A 158 -1.46 -22.60 0.43
C ARG A 158 -0.87 -21.93 1.68
N THR A 159 -0.26 -22.71 2.58
CA THR A 159 0.33 -22.20 3.81
C THR A 159 1.73 -21.61 3.61
N TRP A 160 2.53 -22.20 2.71
CA TRP A 160 3.92 -21.78 2.49
C TRP A 160 4.11 -20.28 2.19
N PRO A 161 3.35 -19.65 1.27
CA PRO A 161 3.55 -18.23 0.95
C PRO A 161 3.46 -17.33 2.17
N GLU A 162 2.52 -17.61 3.08
CA GLU A 162 2.34 -16.79 4.28
C GLU A 162 3.42 -17.08 5.32
N LEU A 163 3.82 -18.34 5.54
CA LEU A 163 4.94 -18.64 6.43
C LEU A 163 6.26 -18.04 5.94
N LYS A 164 6.51 -18.08 4.62
CA LYS A 164 7.66 -17.43 3.98
C LYS A 164 7.62 -15.92 4.19
N ARG A 165 6.45 -15.28 4.00
CA ARG A 165 6.26 -13.85 4.23
C ARG A 165 6.50 -13.48 5.69
N LEU A 166 5.92 -14.23 6.63
CA LEU A 166 6.11 -14.00 8.07
C LEU A 166 7.58 -14.13 8.49
N ALA A 167 8.29 -15.14 7.99
CA ALA A 167 9.71 -15.31 8.24
C ALA A 167 10.58 -14.17 7.66
N ALA A 168 10.20 -13.62 6.51
CA ALA A 168 10.96 -12.57 5.82
C ALA A 168 10.65 -11.15 6.34
N GLU A 169 9.39 -10.88 6.70
CA GLU A 169 8.88 -9.52 6.91
C GLU A 169 8.42 -9.25 8.34
N VAL A 170 8.18 -10.28 9.17
CA VAL A 170 7.52 -10.16 10.47
C VAL A 170 8.32 -10.89 11.57
N PRO A 171 9.50 -10.40 11.94
CA PRO A 171 10.39 -11.08 12.88
C PRO A 171 9.75 -11.29 14.26
N GLU A 172 8.84 -10.42 14.69
CA GLU A 172 8.11 -10.54 15.96
C GLU A 172 7.14 -11.74 16.00
N ALA A 173 6.86 -12.38 14.87
CA ALA A 173 6.07 -13.63 14.81
C ALA A 173 6.86 -14.85 15.31
N GLY A 174 8.18 -14.75 15.48
CA GLY A 174 9.02 -15.84 15.96
C GLY A 174 9.16 -16.98 14.94
N ILE A 175 9.27 -16.65 13.65
CA ILE A 175 9.53 -17.60 12.57
C ILE A 175 10.82 -17.18 11.87
N HIS A 176 11.70 -18.14 11.56
CA HIS A 176 12.91 -17.88 10.78
C HIS A 176 13.12 -18.93 9.70
N PHE A 177 13.91 -18.59 8.68
CA PHE A 177 14.37 -19.57 7.70
C PHE A 177 15.42 -20.49 8.31
N GLN A 178 15.36 -21.77 7.94
CA GLN A 178 16.38 -22.77 8.28
C GLN A 178 16.47 -23.79 7.15
N THR A 179 17.68 -24.17 6.79
CA THR A 179 17.91 -25.27 5.86
C THR A 179 17.43 -26.59 6.47
N ALA A 180 16.68 -27.38 5.72
CA ALA A 180 16.22 -28.71 6.10
C ALA A 180 16.99 -29.79 5.35
N LEU A 181 17.46 -30.80 6.08
CA LEU A 181 18.01 -32.05 5.56
C LEU A 181 17.01 -33.19 5.83
N VAL A 182 16.51 -33.80 4.77
CA VAL A 182 15.54 -34.89 4.84
C VAL A 182 16.12 -36.09 4.13
N MET A 183 16.31 -37.21 4.84
CA MET A 183 17.07 -38.36 4.35
C MET A 183 16.26 -39.65 4.40
N ARG A 184 16.40 -40.46 3.35
CA ARG A 184 15.80 -41.78 3.23
C ARG A 184 16.82 -42.85 3.62
N ASN A 185 16.49 -43.69 4.59
CA ASN A 185 17.28 -44.88 4.91
C ASN A 185 17.22 -45.91 3.77
N ALA A 186 18.35 -46.57 3.51
CA ALA A 186 18.44 -47.59 2.47
C ALA A 186 17.54 -48.80 2.75
N LYS A 187 17.40 -49.20 4.02
CA LYS A 187 16.54 -50.31 4.42
C LYS A 187 15.06 -50.08 4.10
N ASP A 188 14.62 -48.82 4.04
CA ASP A 188 13.22 -48.50 3.76
C ASP A 188 12.84 -48.71 2.28
N LEU A 189 13.84 -48.93 1.41
CA LEU A 189 13.65 -49.25 0.00
C LEU A 189 13.54 -50.76 -0.25
N GLU A 190 13.78 -51.60 0.75
CA GLU A 190 13.64 -53.05 0.64
C GLU A 190 12.16 -53.45 0.53
N PRO A 191 11.80 -54.41 -0.35
CA PRO A 191 10.42 -54.84 -0.51
C PRO A 191 9.77 -55.26 0.82
N GLY A 192 8.68 -54.60 1.20
CA GLY A 192 7.94 -54.88 2.44
C GLY A 192 8.41 -54.10 3.67
N ASN A 193 9.46 -53.26 3.54
CA ASN A 193 10.05 -52.49 4.63
C ASN A 193 9.78 -50.98 4.53
N ASN A 194 8.66 -50.56 3.93
CA ASN A 194 8.31 -49.14 3.79
C ASN A 194 8.39 -48.42 5.14
N ALA A 195 8.86 -47.17 5.13
CA ALA A 195 8.95 -46.33 6.32
C ALA A 195 7.58 -46.21 7.02
N LYS A 196 7.38 -46.95 8.12
CA LYS A 196 6.18 -46.85 8.97
C LYS A 196 6.29 -45.70 9.97
N ASN A 197 6.98 -44.64 9.58
CA ASN A 197 7.22 -43.51 10.44
C ASN A 197 6.01 -42.55 10.35
N GLY A 198 5.61 -41.96 11.47
CA GLY A 198 4.41 -41.10 11.49
C GLY A 198 4.57 -39.75 10.80
N LEU A 199 5.69 -39.49 10.10
CA LEU A 199 5.96 -38.25 9.36
C LEU A 199 5.49 -38.31 7.90
N GLY A 200 4.93 -39.44 7.45
CA GLY A 200 4.39 -39.59 6.10
C GLY A 200 5.48 -39.88 5.08
N ASP A 201 5.24 -40.91 4.25
CA ASP A 201 6.26 -41.40 3.31
C ASP A 201 6.63 -40.36 2.24
N ALA A 202 5.66 -39.54 1.82
CA ALA A 202 5.83 -38.50 0.79
C ALA A 202 6.86 -37.40 1.16
N LEU A 203 7.17 -37.23 2.46
CA LEU A 203 8.23 -36.33 2.90
C LEU A 203 9.61 -36.81 2.42
N PHE A 204 9.78 -38.12 2.25
CA PHE A 204 11.06 -38.74 1.94
C PHE A 204 11.06 -39.36 0.53
N ASP A 205 10.13 -38.96 -0.35
CA ASP A 205 10.12 -39.38 -1.76
C ASP A 205 11.38 -38.89 -2.48
N GLU A 206 11.96 -39.72 -3.35
CA GLU A 206 13.16 -39.35 -4.12
C GLU A 206 12.95 -38.11 -5.00
N ASN A 207 11.72 -37.93 -5.48
CA ASN A 207 11.32 -36.80 -6.32
C ASN A 207 10.11 -36.08 -5.68
N PRO A 208 10.34 -35.30 -4.61
CA PRO A 208 9.23 -34.72 -3.86
C PRO A 208 8.61 -33.55 -4.61
N TRP A 209 7.28 -33.42 -4.53
CA TRP A 209 6.53 -32.38 -5.27
C TRP A 209 6.87 -30.94 -4.86
N TYR A 210 7.41 -30.75 -3.64
CA TYR A 210 7.74 -29.43 -3.10
C TYR A 210 9.02 -28.82 -3.69
N THR A 211 9.74 -29.57 -4.52
CA THR A 211 10.87 -29.09 -5.36
C THR A 211 10.50 -27.91 -6.26
N THR A 212 9.21 -27.73 -6.56
CA THR A 212 8.71 -26.70 -7.49
C THR A 212 8.67 -25.28 -6.91
N PHE A 213 8.77 -25.10 -5.59
CA PHE A 213 8.71 -23.78 -4.94
C PHE A 213 9.59 -23.62 -3.70
N LEU A 214 10.21 -24.69 -3.21
CA LEU A 214 11.27 -24.62 -2.20
C LEU A 214 12.64 -24.58 -2.89
N ASP A 215 13.58 -23.88 -2.28
CA ASP A 215 14.97 -23.84 -2.74
C ASP A 215 15.62 -25.20 -2.46
N TYR A 216 15.57 -26.11 -3.43
CA TYR A 216 15.82 -27.54 -3.26
C TYR A 216 17.10 -28.00 -3.99
N ARG A 217 17.83 -28.92 -3.35
CA ARG A 217 18.91 -29.68 -3.98
C ARG A 217 18.96 -31.12 -3.46
N LYS A 218 19.36 -32.06 -4.32
CA LYS A 218 19.69 -33.44 -3.91
C LYS A 218 21.07 -33.43 -3.24
N MET A 219 21.20 -34.13 -2.11
CA MET A 219 22.49 -34.29 -1.42
C MET A 219 23.43 -35.18 -2.25
N LYS A 220 24.73 -34.90 -2.18
CA LYS A 220 25.72 -35.75 -2.85
C LYS A 220 25.93 -37.03 -2.05
N PRO A 221 26.25 -38.16 -2.69
CA PRO A 221 26.49 -39.43 -1.96
C PRO A 221 27.54 -39.34 -0.85
N GLY A 222 28.59 -38.51 -1.02
CA GLY A 222 29.63 -38.31 -0.01
C GLY A 222 29.22 -37.46 1.20
N ASP A 223 28.10 -36.74 1.12
CA ASP A 223 27.57 -35.91 2.20
C ASP A 223 26.51 -36.65 3.04
N LEU A 224 26.17 -37.89 2.65
CA LEU A 224 25.15 -38.70 3.33
C LEU A 224 25.76 -39.47 4.51
N PRO A 225 25.10 -39.50 5.68
CA PRO A 225 25.46 -40.41 6.76
C PRO A 225 25.42 -41.88 6.32
N PRO A 226 26.23 -42.77 6.93
CA PRO A 226 26.17 -44.20 6.66
C PRO A 226 24.76 -44.77 6.80
N GLY A 227 24.33 -45.59 5.84
CA GLY A 227 23.01 -46.23 5.84
C GLY A 227 21.89 -45.45 5.13
N MET A 228 22.15 -44.22 4.66
CA MET A 228 21.18 -43.44 3.87
C MET A 228 21.29 -43.77 2.38
N ALA A 229 20.16 -43.97 1.71
CA ALA A 229 20.11 -44.19 0.26
C ALA A 229 20.21 -42.88 -0.52
N TYR A 230 19.48 -41.86 -0.09
CA TYR A 230 19.51 -40.51 -0.66
C TYR A 230 19.03 -39.48 0.37
N GLY A 231 19.25 -38.20 0.06
CA GLY A 231 18.80 -37.10 0.89
C GLY A 231 18.53 -35.84 0.08
N HIS A 232 17.72 -34.99 0.68
CA HIS A 232 17.26 -33.73 0.13
C HIS A 232 17.64 -32.60 1.07
N GLU A 233 18.13 -31.52 0.50
CA GLU A 233 18.36 -30.28 1.21
C GLU A 233 17.45 -29.20 0.63
N PHE A 234 16.75 -28.45 1.49
CA PHE A 234 15.98 -27.32 1.03
C PHE A 234 15.78 -26.20 2.06
N GLY A 235 15.58 -24.97 1.57
CA GLY A 235 15.20 -23.83 2.42
C GLY A 235 13.78 -23.96 2.96
N SER A 236 13.62 -24.00 4.28
CA SER A 236 12.33 -24.10 4.97
C SER A 236 12.25 -23.08 6.12
N VAL A 237 11.24 -23.19 7.01
CA VAL A 237 11.07 -22.35 8.19
C VAL A 237 10.95 -23.18 9.46
N CYS A 238 11.45 -22.63 10.57
CA CYS A 238 11.19 -23.14 11.92
C CYS A 238 10.47 -22.08 12.75
N ILE A 239 9.45 -22.51 13.47
CA ILE A 239 8.50 -21.68 14.22
C ILE A 239 8.77 -21.86 15.71
N ASN A 240 9.03 -20.76 16.40
CA ASN A 240 8.99 -20.73 17.85
C ASN A 240 7.54 -20.64 18.33
N THR A 241 6.94 -21.78 18.66
CA THR A 241 5.52 -21.87 19.04
C THR A 241 5.17 -21.02 20.27
N ALA A 242 6.13 -20.80 21.18
CA ALA A 242 5.95 -20.00 22.38
C ALA A 242 5.84 -18.50 22.09
N ILE A 243 6.32 -18.04 20.93
CA ILE A 243 6.17 -16.66 20.46
C ILE A 243 5.02 -16.56 19.47
N TYR A 244 4.95 -17.50 18.52
CA TYR A 244 3.99 -17.46 17.42
C TYR A 244 2.53 -17.58 17.88
N LEU A 245 2.24 -18.42 18.88
CA LEU A 245 0.86 -18.56 19.39
C LEU A 245 0.38 -17.27 20.09
N PRO A 246 1.13 -16.65 21.02
CA PRO A 246 0.79 -15.31 21.53
C PRO A 246 0.74 -14.23 20.44
N TRP A 247 1.63 -14.27 19.46
CA TRP A 247 1.61 -13.34 18.33
C TRP A 247 0.29 -13.44 17.55
N LEU A 248 -0.20 -14.65 17.26
CA LEU A 248 -1.50 -14.87 16.62
C LEU A 248 -2.66 -14.32 17.46
N VAL A 249 -2.60 -14.44 18.80
CA VAL A 249 -3.59 -13.79 19.69
C VAL A 249 -3.54 -12.28 19.54
N GLY A 250 -2.33 -11.68 19.51
CA GLY A 250 -2.15 -10.25 19.27
C GLY A 250 -2.77 -9.80 17.93
N GLN A 251 -2.57 -10.58 16.87
CA GLN A 251 -3.21 -10.32 15.57
C GLN A 251 -4.74 -10.44 15.65
N CYS A 252 -5.27 -11.47 16.31
CA CYS A 252 -6.71 -11.61 16.51
C CYS A 252 -7.30 -10.40 17.27
N ARG A 253 -6.66 -9.98 18.36
CA ARG A 253 -7.10 -8.80 19.16
C ARG A 253 -7.10 -7.53 18.33
N LYS A 254 -6.08 -7.33 17.48
CA LYS A 254 -6.01 -6.17 16.57
C LYS A 254 -7.19 -6.11 15.60
N HIS A 255 -7.78 -7.25 15.27
CA HIS A 255 -8.97 -7.39 14.43
C HIS A 255 -10.29 -7.50 15.22
N GLY A 256 -10.29 -7.16 16.52
CA GLY A 256 -11.50 -7.11 17.34
C GLY A 256 -12.02 -8.46 17.83
N VAL A 257 -11.23 -9.54 17.68
CA VAL A 257 -11.62 -10.87 18.18
C VAL A 257 -11.69 -10.88 19.71
N ASP A 258 -12.80 -11.34 20.28
CA ASP A 258 -12.93 -11.56 21.72
C ASP A 258 -12.40 -12.93 22.14
N LEU A 259 -11.77 -13.03 23.32
CA LEU A 259 -11.23 -14.29 23.82
C LEU A 259 -11.87 -14.64 25.17
N LYS A 260 -12.42 -15.85 25.28
CA LYS A 260 -13.04 -16.34 26.50
C LYS A 260 -12.48 -17.69 26.90
N ARG A 261 -12.08 -17.81 28.16
CA ARG A 261 -11.67 -19.10 28.71
C ARG A 261 -12.90 -19.87 29.17
N ALA A 262 -13.17 -21.03 28.61
CA ALA A 262 -14.27 -21.90 29.01
C ALA A 262 -13.99 -23.37 28.63
N SER A 263 -14.56 -24.30 29.41
CA SER A 263 -14.60 -25.72 29.09
C SER A 263 -16.03 -26.09 28.74
N LEU A 264 -16.23 -26.78 27.62
CA LEU A 264 -17.55 -27.15 27.11
C LEU A 264 -17.72 -28.66 27.16
N ASN A 265 -18.90 -29.13 27.56
CA ASN A 265 -19.23 -30.56 27.53
C ASN A 265 -19.90 -30.94 26.20
N HIS A 266 -20.65 -30.01 25.61
CA HIS A 266 -21.31 -30.16 24.31
C HIS A 266 -20.97 -29.00 23.36
N ILE A 267 -20.92 -29.26 22.05
CA ILE A 267 -20.58 -28.26 21.03
C ILE A 267 -21.58 -27.09 21.00
N SER A 268 -22.87 -27.33 21.24
CA SER A 268 -23.93 -26.32 21.18
C SER A 268 -23.88 -25.29 22.32
N GLU A 269 -23.22 -25.60 23.45
CA GLU A 269 -22.97 -24.65 24.54
C GLU A 269 -22.23 -23.41 24.03
N ALA A 270 -21.35 -23.60 23.03
CA ALA A 270 -20.60 -22.53 22.40
C ALA A 270 -21.49 -21.41 21.89
N SER A 271 -22.66 -21.73 21.33
CA SER A 271 -23.54 -20.75 20.67
C SER A 271 -23.90 -19.57 21.57
N SER A 272 -23.99 -19.78 22.88
CA SER A 272 -24.38 -18.77 23.86
C SER A 272 -23.24 -17.85 24.32
N LEU A 273 -22.00 -18.14 23.92
CA LEU A 273 -20.80 -17.48 24.46
C LEU A 273 -20.29 -16.31 23.61
N GLY A 274 -20.99 -15.96 22.53
CA GLY A 274 -20.62 -14.84 21.66
C GLY A 274 -20.72 -13.51 22.41
N HIS A 275 -19.72 -12.63 22.24
CA HIS A 275 -19.72 -11.35 22.95
C HIS A 275 -20.74 -10.33 22.41
N SER A 276 -21.30 -10.58 21.23
CA SER A 276 -22.32 -9.74 20.58
C SER A 276 -23.70 -10.38 20.52
N GLY A 277 -23.88 -11.56 21.15
CA GLY A 277 -25.12 -12.32 21.11
C GLY A 277 -24.89 -13.80 20.81
N LYS A 278 -25.97 -14.51 20.49
CA LYS A 278 -25.94 -15.92 20.11
C LYS A 278 -25.23 -16.09 18.76
N ALA A 279 -24.31 -17.03 18.66
CA ALA A 279 -23.61 -17.29 17.42
C ALA A 279 -24.46 -18.02 16.38
N ASP A 280 -24.31 -17.58 15.14
CA ASP A 280 -24.94 -18.19 13.97
C ASP A 280 -24.18 -19.44 13.52
N ILE A 281 -22.85 -19.41 13.68
CA ILE A 281 -21.93 -20.45 13.21
C ILE A 281 -20.86 -20.72 14.27
N ILE A 282 -20.60 -22.00 14.53
CA ILE A 282 -19.53 -22.49 15.40
C ILE A 282 -18.44 -23.12 14.54
N VAL A 283 -17.18 -22.69 14.71
CA VAL A 283 -16.02 -23.35 14.11
C VAL A 283 -15.38 -24.26 15.16
N ASN A 284 -15.48 -25.56 14.96
CA ASN A 284 -14.94 -26.56 15.87
C ASN A 284 -13.46 -26.88 15.54
N CYS A 285 -12.55 -26.25 16.30
CA CYS A 285 -11.09 -26.50 16.20
C CYS A 285 -10.56 -27.32 17.38
N THR A 286 -11.36 -28.19 18.02
CA THR A 286 -11.03 -28.80 19.32
C THR A 286 -9.93 -29.87 19.29
N GLY A 287 -9.45 -30.27 18.11
CA GLY A 287 -8.35 -31.21 17.94
C GLY A 287 -8.69 -32.57 18.53
N LEU A 288 -7.83 -33.08 19.42
CA LEU A 288 -8.01 -34.40 20.04
C LEU A 288 -9.32 -34.52 20.83
N MET A 289 -9.82 -33.41 21.39
CA MET A 289 -11.05 -33.41 22.18
C MET A 289 -12.32 -33.54 21.34
N ALA A 290 -12.24 -33.49 20.01
CA ALA A 290 -13.37 -33.84 19.15
C ALA A 290 -13.84 -35.29 19.35
N SER A 291 -12.95 -36.19 19.84
CA SER A 291 -13.28 -37.56 20.25
C SER A 291 -14.23 -37.66 21.45
N LYS A 292 -14.27 -36.62 22.30
CA LYS A 292 -14.99 -36.63 23.58
C LYS A 292 -16.04 -35.51 23.72
N LEU A 293 -16.05 -34.54 22.82
CA LEU A 293 -16.98 -33.41 22.87
C LEU A 293 -18.38 -33.84 22.43
N GLY A 294 -19.39 -33.61 23.29
CA GLY A 294 -20.78 -33.90 22.98
C GLY A 294 -21.25 -33.22 21.70
N GLY A 295 -22.04 -33.93 20.90
CA GLY A 295 -22.47 -33.50 19.57
C GLY A 295 -21.44 -33.75 18.46
N VAL A 296 -20.21 -34.16 18.80
CA VAL A 296 -19.15 -34.48 17.83
C VAL A 296 -18.68 -35.92 17.97
N MET A 297 -18.11 -36.28 19.13
CA MET A 297 -17.69 -37.65 19.52
C MET A 297 -17.06 -38.48 18.37
N ASP A 298 -16.11 -37.89 17.64
CA ASP A 298 -15.53 -38.50 16.45
C ASP A 298 -14.58 -39.66 16.82
N SER A 299 -15.06 -40.89 16.67
CA SER A 299 -14.34 -42.13 17.03
C SER A 299 -13.08 -42.39 16.20
N LYS A 300 -12.92 -41.70 15.05
CA LYS A 300 -11.72 -41.80 14.22
C LYS A 300 -10.55 -40.99 14.79
N VAL A 301 -10.81 -40.13 15.77
CA VAL A 301 -9.79 -39.28 16.41
C VAL A 301 -9.12 -40.03 17.56
N MET A 302 -7.80 -40.15 17.50
CA MET A 302 -6.96 -40.78 18.53
C MET A 302 -5.64 -40.02 18.68
N PRO A 303 -4.92 -40.15 19.80
CA PRO A 303 -3.64 -39.50 19.94
C PRO A 303 -2.58 -40.23 19.12
N ALA A 304 -1.60 -39.50 18.62
CA ALA A 304 -0.28 -40.04 18.33
C ALA A 304 0.73 -39.32 19.23
N ARG A 305 1.14 -40.01 20.31
CA ARG A 305 2.02 -39.45 21.34
C ARG A 305 3.39 -39.12 20.73
N GLY A 306 3.85 -37.90 20.98
CA GLY A 306 5.15 -37.40 20.56
C GLY A 306 5.92 -36.86 21.75
N GLN A 307 7.00 -37.55 22.10
CA GLN A 307 7.95 -37.11 23.11
C GLN A 307 9.11 -36.35 22.46
N ILE A 308 9.57 -35.29 23.12
CA ILE A 308 10.68 -34.44 22.70
C ILE A 308 11.61 -34.12 23.88
N VAL A 309 12.85 -33.77 23.56
CA VAL A 309 13.81 -33.14 24.46
C VAL A 309 14.17 -31.78 23.90
N VAL A 310 14.05 -30.74 24.73
CA VAL A 310 14.39 -29.37 24.35
C VAL A 310 15.76 -29.04 24.93
N VAL A 311 16.70 -28.58 24.10
CA VAL A 311 18.09 -28.30 24.49
C VAL A 311 18.50 -26.87 24.12
N ARG A 312 19.51 -26.32 24.81
CA ARG A 312 20.10 -25.00 24.50
C ARG A 312 21.05 -25.04 23.31
N ASN A 313 21.62 -26.21 23.02
CA ASN A 313 22.48 -26.43 21.86
C ASN A 313 21.76 -26.00 20.58
N VAL A 314 22.51 -25.46 19.62
CA VAL A 314 21.96 -24.99 18.34
C VAL A 314 22.27 -26.03 17.27
N SER A 315 21.23 -26.55 16.63
CA SER A 315 21.41 -27.27 15.37
C SER A 315 21.37 -26.25 14.22
N PRO A 316 22.40 -26.18 13.35
CA PRO A 316 22.43 -25.21 12.25
C PRO A 316 21.38 -25.51 11.17
N GLN A 317 20.88 -26.76 11.12
CA GLN A 317 19.96 -27.26 10.12
C GLN A 317 18.83 -28.02 10.80
N MET A 318 17.66 -28.04 10.16
CA MET A 318 16.62 -29.01 10.53
C MET A 318 16.99 -30.34 9.93
N ILE A 319 16.82 -31.43 10.67
CA ILE A 319 17.17 -32.79 10.21
C ILE A 319 15.97 -33.71 10.45
N ALA A 320 15.69 -34.62 9.51
CA ALA A 320 14.77 -35.72 9.69
C ALA A 320 15.20 -36.94 8.85
N THR A 321 15.01 -38.16 9.38
CA THR A 321 15.21 -39.41 8.64
C THR A 321 13.92 -40.21 8.55
N SER A 322 13.82 -41.06 7.52
CA SER A 322 12.64 -41.87 7.24
C SER A 322 12.43 -43.04 8.23
N SER A 323 13.46 -43.50 8.92
CA SER A 323 13.32 -44.50 9.99
C SER A 323 14.49 -44.43 10.98
N THR A 324 14.40 -45.22 12.05
CA THR A 324 15.47 -45.41 13.04
C THR A 324 15.80 -46.91 13.18
N GLU A 325 16.91 -47.26 13.83
CA GLU A 325 17.20 -48.66 14.21
C GLU A 325 16.37 -49.15 15.41
N ASP A 326 15.73 -48.23 16.13
CA ASP A 326 14.84 -48.54 17.25
C ASP A 326 13.45 -49.02 16.77
N SER A 327 12.45 -48.93 17.67
CA SER A 327 11.06 -49.24 17.37
C SER A 327 10.50 -48.41 16.19
N PRO A 328 9.58 -48.96 15.37
CA PRO A 328 8.89 -48.23 14.30
C PRO A 328 8.17 -46.95 14.75
N ASP A 329 7.82 -46.86 16.04
CA ASP A 329 7.16 -45.69 16.63
C ASP A 329 8.15 -44.63 17.16
N GLU A 330 9.45 -44.85 16.98
CA GLU A 330 10.51 -43.90 17.31
C GLU A 330 11.06 -43.23 16.04
N LEU A 331 11.31 -41.93 16.16
CA LEU A 331 11.72 -41.05 15.07
C LEU A 331 13.02 -40.33 15.46
N ILE A 332 13.69 -39.78 14.47
CA ILE A 332 14.73 -38.76 14.69
C ILE A 332 14.42 -37.51 13.86
N TYR A 333 14.32 -36.38 14.54
CA TYR A 333 14.31 -35.06 13.95
C TYR A 333 14.91 -34.02 14.90
N ALA A 334 15.52 -32.99 14.32
CA ALA A 334 16.03 -31.83 15.05
C ALA A 334 15.59 -30.53 14.37
N MET A 335 15.29 -29.49 15.14
CA MET A 335 15.03 -28.15 14.60
C MET A 335 15.25 -27.07 15.65
N THR A 336 15.95 -25.99 15.29
CA THR A 336 16.19 -24.86 16.20
C THR A 336 15.10 -23.82 16.07
N ARG A 337 14.34 -23.56 17.15
CA ARG A 337 13.29 -22.52 17.17
C ARG A 337 13.91 -21.12 17.03
N ALA A 338 13.21 -20.23 16.32
CA ALA A 338 13.62 -18.84 16.16
C ALA A 338 13.75 -18.09 17.51
N ALA A 339 14.48 -16.97 17.48
CA ALA A 339 14.63 -16.05 18.61
C ALA A 339 15.06 -16.71 19.93
N GLY A 340 16.02 -17.65 19.85
CA GLY A 340 16.57 -18.32 21.03
C GLY A 340 15.60 -19.28 21.72
N GLY A 341 14.59 -19.79 21.02
CA GLY A 341 13.57 -20.68 21.59
C GLY A 341 14.03 -22.09 21.98
N GLY A 342 15.31 -22.41 21.78
CA GLY A 342 15.91 -23.73 21.97
C GLY A 342 15.74 -24.66 20.77
N THR A 343 16.52 -25.74 20.77
CA THR A 343 16.44 -26.80 19.77
C THR A 343 15.55 -27.92 20.26
N ILE A 344 14.63 -28.35 19.40
CA ILE A 344 13.77 -29.51 19.64
C ILE A 344 14.47 -30.73 19.06
N LEU A 345 14.76 -31.71 19.92
CA LEU A 345 15.15 -33.06 19.54
C LEU A 345 13.92 -33.96 19.70
N GLY A 346 13.56 -34.67 18.64
CA GLY A 346 12.50 -35.65 18.68
C GLY A 346 12.88 -36.90 17.91
N GLY A 347 12.07 -37.96 17.96
CA GLY A 347 10.87 -38.03 18.79
C GLY A 347 10.21 -39.39 18.74
N THR A 348 8.91 -39.40 19.00
CA THR A 348 8.06 -40.60 18.91
C THR A 348 6.77 -40.31 18.14
N TYR A 349 6.11 -41.37 17.69
CA TYR A 349 4.80 -41.38 17.08
C TYR A 349 3.99 -42.61 17.51
N GLN A 350 3.59 -42.64 18.78
CA GLN A 350 2.91 -43.81 19.34
C GLN A 350 1.39 -43.62 19.24
N LYS A 351 0.76 -44.23 18.23
CA LYS A 351 -0.70 -44.14 18.01
C LYS A 351 -1.47 -44.79 19.16
N GLY A 352 -2.57 -44.17 19.59
CA GLY A 352 -3.42 -44.65 20.68
C GLY A 352 -2.85 -44.43 22.09
N ASN A 353 -1.57 -44.05 22.24
CA ASN A 353 -0.97 -43.80 23.54
C ASN A 353 -1.37 -42.41 24.09
N TRP A 354 -1.95 -42.39 25.29
CA TRP A 354 -2.42 -41.18 25.99
C TRP A 354 -1.50 -40.72 27.13
N ASP A 355 -0.40 -41.43 27.42
CA ASP A 355 0.46 -41.12 28.56
C ASP A 355 1.06 -39.71 28.45
N PRO A 356 0.76 -38.80 29.39
CA PRO A 356 1.27 -37.44 29.37
C PRO A 356 2.72 -37.32 29.84
N ASN A 357 3.29 -38.36 30.45
CA ASN A 357 4.56 -38.25 31.15
C ASN A 357 5.73 -38.55 30.21
N PRO A 358 6.82 -37.77 30.23
CA PRO A 358 8.04 -38.13 29.51
C PRO A 358 8.64 -39.43 30.07
N ASP A 359 8.92 -40.39 29.20
CA ASP A 359 9.63 -41.63 29.54
C ASP A 359 11.15 -41.37 29.50
N PRO A 360 11.89 -41.56 30.61
CA PRO A 360 13.33 -41.34 30.66
C PRO A 360 14.14 -42.17 29.66
N ASN A 361 13.72 -43.41 29.38
CA ASN A 361 14.39 -44.30 28.44
C ASN A 361 14.21 -43.82 26.99
N ILE A 362 13.00 -43.38 26.65
CA ILE A 362 12.73 -42.75 25.35
C ILE A 362 13.54 -41.45 25.22
N ALA A 363 13.62 -40.64 26.27
CA ALA A 363 14.40 -39.41 26.26
C ALA A 363 15.89 -39.68 26.01
N ALA A 364 16.45 -40.69 26.70
CA ALA A 364 17.84 -41.12 26.50
C ALA A 364 18.08 -41.56 25.05
N ARG A 365 17.18 -42.36 24.46
CA ARG A 365 17.29 -42.79 23.06
C ARG A 365 17.14 -41.64 22.06
N ILE A 366 16.21 -40.69 22.27
CA ILE A 366 16.09 -39.48 21.43
C ILE A 366 17.40 -38.70 21.41
N MET A 367 18.00 -38.47 22.59
CA MET A 367 19.27 -37.75 22.70
C MET A 367 20.41 -38.53 22.05
N GLN A 368 20.46 -39.85 22.24
CA GLN A 368 21.47 -40.72 21.64
C GLN A 368 21.39 -40.67 20.10
N ARG A 369 20.20 -40.87 19.53
CA ARG A 369 19.99 -40.74 18.07
C ARG A 369 20.39 -39.38 17.53
N ALA A 370 20.14 -38.31 18.26
CA ALA A 370 20.52 -36.96 17.85
C ALA A 370 22.04 -36.76 17.80
N VAL A 371 22.77 -37.24 18.82
CA VAL A 371 24.24 -37.13 18.83
C VAL A 371 24.92 -38.11 17.88
N ASP A 372 24.31 -39.26 17.60
CA ASP A 372 24.84 -40.22 16.63
C ASP A 372 24.68 -39.67 15.20
N LEU A 373 23.54 -39.05 14.90
CA LEU A 373 23.27 -38.46 13.59
C LEU A 373 24.06 -37.17 13.34
N TYR A 374 24.25 -36.35 14.38
CA TYR A 374 24.99 -35.09 14.29
C TYR A 374 25.82 -34.81 15.55
N PRO A 375 27.02 -35.40 15.68
CA PRO A 375 27.85 -35.31 16.90
C PRO A 375 28.23 -33.89 17.32
N ASP A 376 28.35 -32.97 16.35
CA ASP A 376 28.76 -31.58 16.59
C ASP A 376 27.74 -30.81 17.44
N ILE A 377 26.46 -31.22 17.48
CA ILE A 377 25.45 -30.57 18.33
C ILE A 377 25.86 -30.57 19.81
N ALA A 378 26.62 -31.58 20.22
CA ALA A 378 27.13 -31.77 21.58
C ALA A 378 28.65 -31.52 21.68
N GLY A 379 29.28 -30.95 20.65
CA GLY A 379 30.72 -30.73 20.57
C GLY A 379 31.54 -32.02 20.74
N GLY A 380 31.04 -33.14 20.21
CA GLY A 380 31.70 -34.46 20.29
C GLY A 380 31.68 -35.13 21.67
N LYS A 381 31.01 -34.55 22.69
CA LYS A 381 30.97 -35.09 24.06
C LYS A 381 29.87 -36.15 24.27
N GLY A 382 29.25 -36.62 23.20
CA GLY A 382 28.06 -37.48 23.23
C GLY A 382 26.89 -36.82 23.96
N VAL A 383 25.97 -37.62 24.50
CA VAL A 383 24.76 -37.12 25.19
C VAL A 383 25.08 -36.16 26.35
N LYS A 384 26.23 -36.32 27.02
CA LYS A 384 26.66 -35.44 28.12
C LYS A 384 26.94 -33.99 27.68
N GLY A 385 27.14 -33.75 26.39
CA GLY A 385 27.33 -32.41 25.83
C GLY A 385 26.02 -31.67 25.51
N LEU A 386 24.87 -32.33 25.67
CA LEU A 386 23.56 -31.69 25.51
C LEU A 386 23.15 -30.95 26.78
N ASP A 387 22.86 -29.67 26.64
CA ASP A 387 22.38 -28.80 27.71
C ASP A 387 20.85 -28.76 27.68
N ILE A 388 20.23 -29.64 28.47
CA ILE A 388 18.78 -29.87 28.47
C ILE A 388 18.06 -28.69 29.14
N ILE A 389 17.05 -28.16 28.43
CA ILE A 389 16.08 -27.18 28.96
C ILE A 389 14.93 -27.92 29.65
N ARG A 390 14.28 -28.85 28.93
CA ARG A 390 13.17 -29.67 29.46
C ARG A 390 12.88 -30.89 28.59
N HIS A 391 12.18 -31.86 29.17
CA HIS A 391 11.48 -32.91 28.43
C HIS A 391 10.02 -32.50 28.20
N GLY A 392 9.40 -32.98 27.12
CA GLY A 392 8.01 -32.66 26.82
C GLY A 392 7.30 -33.77 26.07
N VAL A 393 5.98 -33.89 26.29
CA VAL A 393 5.11 -34.84 25.61
C VAL A 393 3.87 -34.11 25.11
N GLY A 394 3.60 -34.23 23.82
CA GLY A 394 2.38 -33.75 23.19
C GLY A 394 1.62 -34.89 22.53
N LEU A 395 0.29 -34.82 22.54
CA LEU A 395 -0.56 -35.76 21.81
C LEU A 395 -0.99 -35.14 20.49
N ARG A 396 -0.46 -35.64 19.38
CA ARG A 396 -0.90 -35.22 18.05
C ARG A 396 -2.36 -35.66 17.85
N PRO A 397 -3.28 -34.77 17.40
CA PRO A 397 -4.67 -35.13 17.16
C PRO A 397 -4.78 -35.89 15.83
N TYR A 398 -4.33 -37.14 15.80
CA TYR A 398 -4.45 -38.00 14.63
C TYR A 398 -5.93 -38.33 14.39
N ARG A 399 -6.31 -38.40 13.12
CA ARG A 399 -7.64 -38.84 12.72
C ARG A 399 -7.52 -39.80 11.55
N GLU A 400 -8.14 -40.96 11.65
CA GLU A 400 -8.25 -41.88 10.53
C GLU A 400 -9.02 -41.23 9.37
N GLY A 401 -8.47 -41.29 8.16
CA GLY A 401 -8.99 -40.58 6.99
C GLY A 401 -8.58 -39.10 6.90
N GLY A 402 -7.71 -38.61 7.79
CA GLY A 402 -7.16 -37.25 7.73
C GLY A 402 -8.05 -36.17 8.36
N VAL A 403 -7.72 -34.90 8.08
CA VAL A 403 -8.40 -33.73 8.63
C VAL A 403 -9.90 -33.75 8.30
N ARG A 404 -10.75 -33.48 9.28
CA ARG A 404 -12.18 -33.23 9.06
C ARG A 404 -12.39 -31.74 8.83
N LEU A 405 -12.80 -31.38 7.62
CA LEU A 405 -12.94 -30.00 7.17
C LEU A 405 -14.22 -29.82 6.34
N GLU A 406 -15.35 -29.83 7.04
CA GLU A 406 -16.69 -29.83 6.46
C GLU A 406 -17.68 -29.09 7.38
N LYS A 407 -18.89 -28.82 6.89
CA LYS A 407 -19.97 -28.19 7.66
C LYS A 407 -21.09 -29.18 7.95
N GLU A 408 -21.70 -29.05 9.12
CA GLU A 408 -22.80 -29.88 9.61
C GLU A 408 -23.80 -28.98 10.39
N ARG A 409 -25.06 -29.41 10.53
CA ARG A 409 -26.02 -28.76 11.46
C ARG A 409 -26.16 -29.61 12.71
N ILE A 410 -25.87 -29.03 13.86
CA ILE A 410 -25.99 -29.69 15.17
C ILE A 410 -26.85 -28.79 16.05
N ASP A 411 -27.93 -29.34 16.61
CA ASP A 411 -28.92 -28.61 17.43
C ASP A 411 -29.42 -27.31 16.76
N GLY A 412 -29.63 -27.34 15.44
CA GLY A 412 -30.09 -26.20 14.66
C GLY A 412 -29.03 -25.12 14.38
N THR A 413 -27.79 -25.28 14.87
CA THR A 413 -26.68 -24.35 14.64
C THR A 413 -25.72 -24.91 13.59
N TRP A 414 -25.19 -24.06 12.71
CA TRP A 414 -24.14 -24.48 11.78
C TRP A 414 -22.83 -24.70 12.52
N VAL A 415 -22.21 -25.86 12.28
CA VAL A 415 -20.90 -26.21 12.82
C VAL A 415 -19.95 -26.50 11.66
N VAL A 416 -18.82 -25.79 11.60
CA VAL A 416 -17.73 -26.03 10.65
C VAL A 416 -16.59 -26.71 11.39
N HIS A 417 -16.29 -27.95 11.04
CA HIS A 417 -15.22 -28.74 11.67
C HIS A 417 -13.87 -28.38 11.07
N ASN A 418 -12.84 -28.24 11.90
CA ASN A 418 -11.44 -28.06 11.50
C ASN A 418 -10.49 -28.72 12.53
N TYR A 419 -10.45 -30.05 12.52
CA TYR A 419 -9.64 -30.86 13.45
C TYR A 419 -9.11 -32.15 12.79
N GLY A 420 -8.18 -32.86 13.46
CA GLY A 420 -7.59 -34.11 12.94
C GLY A 420 -6.28 -33.94 12.17
N HIS A 421 -5.48 -32.92 12.50
CA HIS A 421 -4.29 -32.52 11.76
C HIS A 421 -3.01 -33.32 12.07
N ALA A 422 -3.08 -34.34 12.93
CA ALA A 422 -1.94 -35.18 13.30
C ALA A 422 -0.65 -34.35 13.59
N GLY A 423 0.45 -34.63 12.88
CA GLY A 423 1.75 -33.98 13.03
C GLY A 423 2.00 -32.75 12.14
N TRP A 424 1.09 -32.43 11.21
CA TRP A 424 1.33 -31.42 10.16
C TRP A 424 0.52 -30.12 10.37
N GLY A 425 -0.03 -29.92 11.57
CA GLY A 425 -0.96 -28.80 11.81
C GLY A 425 -0.42 -27.41 11.47
N TYR A 426 0.80 -27.08 11.88
CA TYR A 426 1.38 -25.76 11.59
C TYR A 426 1.63 -25.53 10.11
N GLN A 427 2.15 -26.52 9.39
CA GLN A 427 2.47 -26.42 7.97
C GLN A 427 1.24 -26.45 7.04
N GLY A 428 0.08 -26.89 7.52
CA GLY A 428 -1.19 -26.78 6.80
C GLY A 428 -2.08 -25.63 7.28
N SER A 429 -1.59 -24.77 8.18
CA SER A 429 -2.46 -23.95 9.02
C SER A 429 -3.29 -22.90 8.31
N TYR A 430 -2.67 -22.13 7.41
CA TYR A 430 -3.37 -21.11 6.64
C TYR A 430 -4.25 -21.75 5.57
N GLY A 431 -3.77 -22.81 4.92
CA GLY A 431 -4.54 -23.51 3.90
C GLY A 431 -5.86 -24.11 4.43
N THR A 432 -5.85 -24.74 5.61
CA THR A 432 -7.10 -25.25 6.20
C THR A 432 -7.98 -24.13 6.73
N ALA A 433 -7.40 -23.05 7.27
CA ALA A 433 -8.14 -21.87 7.71
C ALA A 433 -8.83 -21.13 6.56
N GLU A 434 -8.21 -21.03 5.38
CA GLU A 434 -8.85 -20.49 4.17
C GLU A 434 -10.10 -21.30 3.80
N ARG A 435 -10.03 -22.62 3.87
CA ARG A 435 -11.20 -23.47 3.63
C ARG A 435 -12.28 -23.32 4.71
N VAL A 436 -11.92 -23.02 5.96
CA VAL A 436 -12.91 -22.64 6.97
C VAL A 436 -13.68 -21.39 6.55
N VAL A 437 -13.00 -20.35 6.06
CA VAL A 437 -13.65 -19.14 5.57
C VAL A 437 -14.64 -19.46 4.45
N GLU A 438 -14.20 -20.24 3.43
CA GLU A 438 -15.06 -20.70 2.33
C GLU A 438 -16.32 -21.44 2.83
N LEU A 439 -16.17 -22.31 3.84
CA LEU A 439 -17.28 -23.08 4.40
C LEU A 439 -18.25 -22.20 5.19
N VAL A 440 -17.72 -21.27 5.99
CA VAL A 440 -18.51 -20.32 6.77
C VAL A 440 -19.34 -19.42 5.84
N GLU A 441 -18.75 -18.89 4.77
CA GLU A 441 -19.46 -18.13 3.74
C GLU A 441 -20.55 -18.96 3.06
N SER A 442 -20.30 -20.25 2.81
CA SER A 442 -21.32 -21.12 2.23
C SER A 442 -22.51 -21.40 3.18
N CYS A 443 -22.32 -21.29 4.51
CA CYS A 443 -23.39 -21.42 5.50
C CYS A 443 -24.28 -20.16 5.52
N THR A 444 -23.67 -18.98 5.34
CA THR A 444 -24.40 -17.70 5.27
C THR A 444 -25.13 -17.51 3.94
N MET A 445 -24.62 -18.10 2.85
CA MET A 445 -25.32 -18.15 1.55
C MET A 445 -26.53 -19.08 1.58
N ALA A 446 -26.44 -20.26 2.24
CA ALA A 446 -27.55 -21.21 2.35
C ALA A 446 -28.66 -20.77 3.33
N THR A 447 -28.40 -19.78 4.17
CA THR A 447 -29.39 -19.12 5.04
C THR A 447 -30.00 -17.88 4.40
N ASN A 448 -29.41 -17.38 3.31
CA ASN A 448 -29.95 -16.29 2.51
C ASN A 448 -30.67 -16.87 1.28
N GLN A 449 -31.99 -17.04 1.37
CA GLN A 449 -32.81 -16.79 0.19
C GLN A 449 -32.85 -15.28 -0.06
N ASP A 450 -31.68 -14.70 -0.36
CA ASP A 450 -31.62 -13.31 -0.77
C ASP A 450 -32.31 -13.22 -2.13
N PRO A 451 -33.30 -12.32 -2.28
CA PRO A 451 -33.84 -11.98 -3.59
C PRO A 451 -32.72 -11.71 -4.60
N LEU A 452 -32.95 -12.02 -5.88
CA LEU A 452 -31.95 -11.86 -6.96
C LEU A 452 -31.23 -10.51 -6.93
N TYR A 453 -31.93 -9.42 -6.59
CA TYR A 453 -31.34 -8.09 -6.51
C TYR A 453 -30.26 -7.98 -5.42
N LEU A 454 -30.41 -8.65 -4.27
CA LEU A 454 -29.42 -8.67 -3.20
C LEU A 454 -28.20 -9.54 -3.58
N GLN A 455 -28.40 -10.62 -4.32
CA GLN A 455 -27.29 -11.43 -4.86
C GLN A 455 -26.47 -10.64 -5.89
N VAL A 456 -27.16 -9.93 -6.79
CA VAL A 456 -26.53 -9.03 -7.77
C VAL A 456 -25.79 -7.89 -7.07
N LEU A 457 -26.39 -7.29 -6.03
CA LEU A 457 -25.74 -6.23 -5.25
C LEU A 457 -24.51 -6.73 -4.50
N ARG A 458 -24.56 -7.92 -3.88
CA ARG A 458 -23.39 -8.52 -3.21
C ARG A 458 -22.30 -8.86 -4.21
N PHE A 459 -22.64 -9.49 -5.34
CA PHE A 459 -21.68 -9.74 -6.40
C PHE A 459 -21.03 -8.43 -6.90
N ALA A 460 -21.84 -7.40 -7.15
CA ALA A 460 -21.34 -6.09 -7.55
C ALA A 460 -20.44 -5.47 -6.46
N GLN A 461 -20.80 -5.63 -5.19
CA GLN A 461 -20.00 -5.18 -4.06
C GLN A 461 -18.68 -5.95 -3.93
N ASP A 462 -18.67 -7.27 -4.12
CA ASP A 462 -17.48 -8.11 -4.05
C ASP A 462 -16.52 -7.80 -5.19
N VAL A 463 -17.05 -7.52 -6.39
CA VAL A 463 -16.28 -6.99 -7.53
C VAL A 463 -15.75 -5.58 -7.22
N ALA A 464 -16.58 -4.67 -6.69
CA ALA A 464 -16.17 -3.30 -6.41
C ALA A 464 -15.16 -3.16 -5.25
N THR A 465 -15.17 -4.09 -4.29
CA THR A 465 -14.34 -4.04 -3.08
C THR A 465 -13.06 -4.87 -3.17
N GLY A 466 -12.76 -5.50 -4.31
CA GLY A 466 -11.55 -6.28 -4.49
C GLY A 466 -11.65 -7.74 -4.05
N ARG A 467 -12.83 -8.19 -3.62
CA ARG A 467 -13.06 -9.54 -3.05
C ARG A 467 -13.27 -10.60 -4.13
N HIS A 468 -13.74 -10.21 -5.32
CA HIS A 468 -13.89 -11.10 -6.45
C HIS A 468 -12.69 -11.02 -7.41
N TRP A 469 -12.34 -12.11 -8.12
CA TRP A 469 -11.21 -12.10 -9.06
C TRP A 469 -11.38 -11.09 -10.20
N LEU A 470 -12.64 -10.84 -10.61
CA LEU A 470 -12.98 -9.81 -11.62
C LEU A 470 -12.57 -8.40 -11.20
N SER A 471 -12.35 -8.14 -9.91
CA SER A 471 -11.86 -6.84 -9.43
C SER A 471 -10.52 -6.46 -10.06
N ARG A 472 -9.69 -7.46 -10.44
CA ARG A 472 -8.42 -7.24 -11.15
C ARG A 472 -8.61 -6.71 -12.57
N LEU A 473 -9.78 -6.90 -13.16
CA LEU A 473 -10.13 -6.39 -14.48
C LEU A 473 -10.69 -4.97 -14.44
N ILE A 474 -11.08 -4.45 -13.26
CA ILE A 474 -11.65 -3.11 -13.13
C ILE A 474 -10.66 -2.03 -13.60
N PRO A 475 -9.39 -1.98 -13.13
CA PRO A 475 -8.46 -0.95 -13.57
C PRO A 475 -8.20 -0.93 -15.09
N PRO A 476 -7.87 -2.05 -15.76
CA PRO A 476 -7.67 -2.03 -17.21
C PRO A 476 -8.98 -1.77 -17.97
N THR A 477 -10.13 -2.20 -17.47
CA THR A 477 -11.43 -1.90 -18.11
C THR A 477 -11.75 -0.42 -18.01
N LEU A 478 -11.56 0.20 -16.84
CA LEU A 478 -11.75 1.65 -16.67
C LEU A 478 -10.79 2.45 -17.54
N LEU A 479 -9.53 2.02 -17.68
CA LEU A 479 -8.56 2.65 -18.58
C LEU A 479 -8.99 2.57 -20.05
N LEU A 480 -9.54 1.42 -20.49
CA LEU A 480 -10.06 1.25 -21.86
C LEU A 480 -11.32 2.09 -22.10
N LEU A 481 -12.23 2.13 -21.14
CA LEU A 481 -13.43 2.97 -21.20
C LEU A 481 -13.07 4.45 -21.29
N ASP A 482 -12.07 4.87 -20.53
CA ASP A 482 -11.59 6.24 -20.54
C ASP A 482 -10.81 6.58 -21.81
N ALA A 483 -10.08 5.63 -22.40
CA ALA A 483 -9.50 5.80 -23.73
C ALA A 483 -10.58 6.03 -24.80
N ALA A 484 -11.72 5.32 -24.70
CA ALA A 484 -12.86 5.58 -25.57
C ALA A 484 -13.50 6.95 -25.28
N LEU A 485 -13.63 7.34 -24.01
CA LEU A 485 -14.12 8.67 -23.62
C LEU A 485 -13.21 9.78 -24.18
N CYS A 486 -11.90 9.61 -24.09
CA CYS A 486 -10.89 10.49 -24.67
C CYS A 486 -11.13 10.72 -26.17
N VAL A 487 -11.33 9.65 -26.94
CA VAL A 487 -11.66 9.74 -28.38
C VAL A 487 -12.98 10.50 -28.59
N LEU A 488 -14.00 10.24 -27.78
CA LEU A 488 -15.27 10.94 -27.86
C LEU A 488 -15.14 12.43 -27.54
N VAL A 489 -14.36 12.79 -26.52
CA VAL A 489 -14.10 14.20 -26.14
C VAL A 489 -13.43 14.93 -27.29
N ILE A 490 -12.38 14.37 -27.88
CA ILE A 490 -11.69 14.96 -29.03
C ILE A 490 -12.65 15.12 -30.22
N ALA A 491 -13.49 14.11 -30.48
CA ALA A 491 -14.40 14.13 -31.62
C ALA A 491 -15.63 15.05 -31.45
N LYS A 492 -16.06 15.33 -30.21
CA LYS A 492 -17.34 16.01 -29.94
C LYS A 492 -17.21 17.35 -29.25
N VAL A 493 -16.07 17.66 -28.63
CA VAL A 493 -15.85 18.92 -27.93
C VAL A 493 -14.83 19.74 -28.69
N ALA A 494 -15.19 20.99 -29.01
CA ALA A 494 -14.30 21.89 -29.73
C ALA A 494 -13.01 22.13 -28.94
N TYR A 495 -11.89 22.04 -29.64
CA TYR A 495 -10.59 22.46 -29.14
C TYR A 495 -10.63 23.94 -28.73
N THR A 496 -10.01 24.27 -27.59
CA THR A 496 -9.96 25.63 -27.06
C THR A 496 -8.51 26.07 -27.00
N GLU A 497 -8.09 26.83 -28.02
CA GLU A 497 -6.75 27.40 -28.09
C GLU A 497 -6.53 28.35 -26.90
N ILE A 498 -5.40 28.17 -26.21
CA ILE A 498 -4.95 29.10 -25.17
C ILE A 498 -3.47 29.35 -25.41
N ASP A 499 -2.61 28.36 -25.20
CA ASP A 499 -1.16 28.54 -25.23
C ASP A 499 -0.45 27.72 -26.31
N TRP A 500 -1.11 26.79 -27.00
CA TRP A 500 -0.45 25.88 -27.94
C TRP A 500 0.23 26.64 -29.06
N THR A 501 -0.46 27.59 -29.69
CA THR A 501 0.11 28.45 -30.73
C THR A 501 1.31 29.24 -30.18
N ALA A 502 1.17 29.83 -28.99
CA ALA A 502 2.27 30.57 -28.36
C ALA A 502 3.48 29.68 -28.07
N TYR A 503 3.28 28.42 -27.66
CA TYR A 503 4.38 27.47 -27.48
C TYR A 503 5.09 27.17 -28.81
N MET A 504 4.35 27.03 -29.91
CA MET A 504 4.94 26.79 -31.24
C MET A 504 5.72 28.01 -31.74
N GLU A 505 5.22 29.22 -31.51
CA GLU A 505 5.92 30.48 -31.83
C GLU A 505 7.21 30.63 -31.02
N GLN A 506 7.16 30.36 -29.72
CA GLN A 506 8.35 30.40 -28.85
C GLN A 506 9.41 29.38 -29.29
N VAL A 507 8.98 28.17 -29.66
CA VAL A 507 9.88 27.14 -30.22
C VAL A 507 10.43 27.55 -31.58
N GLN A 508 9.64 28.18 -32.44
CA GLN A 508 10.10 28.71 -33.72
C GLN A 508 11.26 29.69 -33.52
N LEU A 509 11.11 30.68 -32.62
CA LEU A 509 12.18 31.64 -32.31
C LEU A 509 13.46 30.94 -31.83
N PHE A 510 13.30 29.90 -31.01
CA PHE A 510 14.44 29.06 -30.61
C PHE A 510 15.06 28.31 -31.79
N LEU A 511 14.28 27.74 -32.69
CA LEU A 511 14.78 27.05 -33.88
C LEU A 511 15.50 28.00 -34.85
N ASP A 512 15.04 29.25 -34.94
CA ASP A 512 15.63 30.31 -35.77
C ASP A 512 16.96 30.85 -35.20
N GLY A 513 17.35 30.42 -33.99
CA GLY A 513 18.65 30.72 -33.40
C GLY A 513 18.61 31.64 -32.19
N GLU A 514 17.44 32.10 -31.74
CA GLU A 514 17.33 32.95 -30.54
C GLU A 514 17.69 32.15 -29.27
N ARG A 515 18.53 32.73 -28.41
CA ARG A 515 19.03 32.11 -27.17
C ARG A 515 18.87 33.03 -25.95
N ASP A 516 18.45 34.27 -26.16
CA ASP A 516 18.09 35.21 -25.10
C ASP A 516 16.61 35.01 -24.72
N TYR A 517 16.37 34.40 -23.56
CA TYR A 517 15.03 34.15 -23.02
C TYR A 517 14.16 35.40 -22.91
N THR A 518 14.73 36.60 -22.82
CA THR A 518 13.94 37.84 -22.76
C THR A 518 13.28 38.20 -24.09
N LYS A 519 13.74 37.61 -25.19
CA LYS A 519 13.25 37.84 -26.56
C LYS A 519 12.41 36.68 -27.10
N ILE A 520 12.31 35.58 -26.36
CA ILE A 520 11.48 34.44 -26.75
C ILE A 520 10.08 34.67 -26.20
N GLU A 521 9.15 35.07 -27.05
CA GLU A 521 7.76 35.33 -26.72
C GLU A 521 6.82 34.78 -27.81
N GLY A 522 5.57 34.57 -27.44
CA GLY A 522 4.49 34.21 -28.36
C GLY A 522 3.22 35.00 -28.04
N GLY A 523 2.12 34.69 -28.71
CA GLY A 523 0.86 35.43 -28.59
C GLY A 523 0.29 35.53 -27.17
N THR A 524 0.65 34.62 -26.25
CA THR A 524 0.25 34.67 -24.83
C THR A 524 1.31 35.22 -23.88
N GLY A 525 2.43 35.74 -24.42
CA GLY A 525 3.48 36.41 -23.69
C GLY A 525 4.83 35.69 -23.71
N PRO A 526 5.76 36.07 -22.81
CA PRO A 526 7.14 35.58 -22.82
C PRO A 526 7.23 34.11 -22.38
N LEU A 527 8.27 33.43 -22.87
CA LEU A 527 8.66 32.11 -22.40
C LEU A 527 9.13 32.19 -20.94
N VAL A 528 8.40 31.51 -20.07
CA VAL A 528 8.69 31.45 -18.62
C VAL A 528 8.88 30.03 -18.10
N TYR A 529 9.05 29.07 -19.01
CA TYR A 529 9.29 27.67 -18.65
C TYR A 529 10.78 27.34 -18.76
N PRO A 530 11.32 26.46 -17.90
CA PRO A 530 12.72 26.07 -18.01
C PRO A 530 12.98 25.25 -19.28
N ALA A 531 14.26 25.03 -19.59
CA ALA A 531 14.70 24.58 -20.90
C ALA A 531 14.13 23.23 -21.39
N ALA A 532 13.72 22.30 -20.50
CA ALA A 532 13.13 21.04 -20.92
C ALA A 532 11.80 21.24 -21.67
N HIS A 533 11.04 22.29 -21.34
CA HIS A 533 9.86 22.69 -22.10
C HIS A 533 10.20 22.91 -23.58
N VAL A 534 11.24 23.70 -23.87
CA VAL A 534 11.65 24.02 -25.24
C VAL A 534 11.98 22.75 -26.03
N TYR A 535 12.69 21.80 -25.43
CA TYR A 535 13.02 20.53 -26.10
C TYR A 535 11.81 19.63 -26.35
N ILE A 536 10.92 19.48 -25.37
CA ILE A 536 9.69 18.69 -25.53
C ILE A 536 8.84 19.29 -26.66
N TYR A 537 8.63 20.61 -26.62
CA TYR A 537 7.82 21.30 -27.61
C TYR A 537 8.50 21.42 -28.97
N THR A 538 9.83 21.36 -29.05
CA THR A 538 10.54 21.16 -30.33
C THR A 538 10.19 19.80 -30.95
N GLY A 539 10.16 18.73 -30.15
CA GLY A 539 9.71 17.42 -30.62
C GLY A 539 8.27 17.44 -31.11
N LEU A 540 7.37 18.06 -30.33
CA LEU A 540 5.95 18.20 -30.71
C LEU A 540 5.78 19.06 -31.96
N TYR A 541 6.53 20.15 -32.10
CA TYR A 541 6.52 21.03 -33.25
C TYR A 541 6.79 20.25 -34.54
N TYR A 542 7.83 19.41 -34.57
CA TYR A 542 8.11 18.57 -35.75
C TYR A 542 7.07 17.47 -35.97
N LEU A 543 6.59 16.81 -34.91
CA LEU A 543 5.60 15.74 -35.02
C LEU A 543 4.26 16.24 -35.54
N THR A 544 3.87 17.46 -35.18
CA THR A 544 2.53 18.03 -35.47
C THR A 544 2.53 18.98 -36.67
N ASN A 545 3.44 18.80 -37.62
CA ASN A 545 3.56 19.66 -38.80
C ASN A 545 3.66 21.14 -38.41
N HIS A 546 4.66 21.48 -37.58
CA HIS A 546 4.92 22.83 -37.08
C HIS A 546 3.77 23.37 -36.22
N GLY A 547 3.09 22.50 -35.47
CA GLY A 547 1.96 22.87 -34.61
C GLY A 547 0.59 22.96 -35.30
N LYS A 548 0.52 22.71 -36.61
CA LYS A 548 -0.72 22.83 -37.40
C LYS A 548 -1.65 21.62 -37.28
N ASP A 549 -1.10 20.44 -37.01
CA ASP A 549 -1.89 19.23 -36.77
C ASP A 549 -2.36 19.17 -35.32
N ILE A 550 -3.43 19.94 -35.04
CA ILE A 550 -4.05 19.99 -33.72
C ILE A 550 -4.62 18.63 -33.32
N LEU A 551 -5.17 17.86 -34.27
CA LEU A 551 -5.75 16.56 -33.96
C LEU A 551 -4.68 15.60 -33.42
N LEU A 552 -3.52 15.54 -34.06
CA LEU A 552 -2.40 14.74 -33.57
C LEU A 552 -1.91 15.25 -32.20
N ALA A 553 -1.85 16.57 -31.99
CA ALA A 553 -1.52 17.13 -30.67
C ALA A 553 -2.50 16.63 -29.59
N GLN A 554 -3.81 16.72 -29.84
CA GLN A 554 -4.83 16.23 -28.90
C GLN A 554 -4.68 14.73 -28.62
N GLN A 555 -4.36 13.92 -29.62
CA GLN A 555 -4.11 12.47 -29.48
C GLN A 555 -2.85 12.18 -28.65
N LEU A 556 -1.78 12.94 -28.84
CA LEU A 556 -0.55 12.78 -28.04
C LEU A 556 -0.81 13.13 -26.57
N PHE A 557 -1.56 14.20 -26.30
CA PHE A 557 -1.94 14.55 -24.93
C PHE A 557 -2.98 13.59 -24.33
N ALA A 558 -3.85 12.99 -25.15
CA ALA A 558 -4.70 11.87 -24.74
C ALA A 558 -3.86 10.68 -24.26
N GLY A 559 -2.85 10.30 -25.04
CA GLY A 559 -1.91 9.24 -24.67
C GLY A 559 -1.18 9.57 -23.37
N LEU A 560 -0.69 10.81 -23.24
CA LEU A 560 -0.04 11.29 -22.02
C LEU A 560 -0.96 11.22 -20.79
N TYR A 561 -2.23 11.61 -20.94
CA TYR A 561 -3.25 11.49 -19.91
C TYR A 561 -3.47 10.03 -19.48
N LEU A 562 -3.66 9.11 -20.43
CA LEU A 562 -3.90 7.70 -20.17
C LEU A 562 -2.69 7.01 -19.52
N VAL A 563 -1.48 7.34 -19.96
CA VAL A 563 -0.24 6.83 -19.31
C VAL A 563 -0.16 7.35 -17.87
N ASN A 564 -0.45 8.63 -17.65
CA ASN A 564 -0.44 9.20 -16.31
C ASN A 564 -1.53 8.57 -15.41
N LEU A 565 -2.70 8.27 -15.97
CA LEU A 565 -3.77 7.53 -15.29
C LEU A 565 -3.34 6.09 -14.95
N ALA A 566 -2.67 5.39 -15.85
CA ALA A 566 -2.16 4.04 -15.61
C ALA A 566 -1.11 3.96 -14.49
N VAL A 567 -0.34 5.04 -14.28
CA VAL A 567 0.63 5.18 -13.18
C VAL A 567 -0.05 5.52 -11.85
N ALA A 568 -1.28 6.06 -11.88
CA ALA A 568 -2.03 6.43 -10.69
C ALA A 568 -2.64 5.20 -9.98
N PRO A 569 -2.91 5.27 -8.67
CA PRO A 569 -3.56 4.17 -7.96
C PRO A 569 -4.98 3.87 -8.49
N PRO A 570 -5.38 2.62 -8.75
CA PRO A 570 -6.64 2.32 -9.42
C PRO A 570 -7.93 2.81 -8.74
N TYR A 571 -7.94 2.93 -7.41
CA TYR A 571 -9.12 3.37 -6.68
C TYR A 571 -9.48 4.85 -6.92
N VAL A 572 -8.55 5.67 -7.44
CA VAL A 572 -8.87 7.06 -7.82
C VAL A 572 -9.43 7.18 -9.23
N PHE A 573 -9.40 6.11 -10.04
CA PHE A 573 -9.80 6.15 -11.46
C PHE A 573 -11.21 6.72 -11.66
N PRO A 574 -12.27 6.27 -10.96
CA PRO A 574 -13.60 6.79 -11.21
C PRO A 574 -13.70 8.31 -11.07
N LEU A 575 -12.99 8.88 -10.09
CA LEU A 575 -12.99 10.33 -9.85
C LEU A 575 -12.18 11.09 -10.91
N LEU A 576 -11.12 10.49 -11.44
CA LEU A 576 -10.29 11.12 -12.48
C LEU A 576 -10.96 11.06 -13.85
N ILE A 577 -11.61 9.95 -14.16
CA ILE A 577 -12.39 9.73 -15.39
C ILE A 577 -13.59 10.69 -15.44
N LEU A 578 -14.26 10.93 -14.31
CA LEU A 578 -15.38 11.86 -14.23
C LEU A 578 -14.96 13.34 -14.26
N SER A 579 -13.66 13.65 -14.21
CA SER A 579 -13.20 15.03 -14.16
C SER A 579 -13.23 15.69 -15.55
N LYS A 580 -14.20 16.59 -15.74
CA LYS A 580 -14.30 17.41 -16.96
C LYS A 580 -13.08 18.32 -17.11
N ARG A 581 -12.64 18.95 -16.03
CA ARG A 581 -11.53 19.91 -16.09
C ARG A 581 -10.23 19.21 -16.46
N LEU A 582 -9.99 18.01 -15.95
CA LEU A 582 -8.76 17.26 -16.22
C LEU A 582 -8.64 16.86 -17.70
N HIS A 583 -9.69 16.26 -18.28
CA HIS A 583 -9.76 15.99 -19.72
C HIS A 583 -9.53 17.25 -20.56
N SER A 584 -10.14 18.35 -20.15
CA SER A 584 -10.04 19.62 -20.86
C SER A 584 -8.64 20.25 -20.78
N ILE A 585 -7.88 20.02 -19.70
CA ILE A 585 -6.49 20.48 -19.57
C ILE A 585 -5.56 19.71 -20.50
N PHE A 586 -5.69 18.38 -20.54
CA PHE A 586 -4.84 17.54 -21.38
C PHE A 586 -5.21 17.68 -22.85
N MET A 587 -6.47 17.42 -23.21
CA MET A 587 -6.84 17.11 -24.59
C MET A 587 -7.44 18.29 -25.36
N LEU A 588 -7.94 19.30 -24.66
CA LEU A 588 -8.61 20.45 -25.29
C LEU A 588 -7.82 21.76 -25.17
N ARG A 589 -6.77 21.76 -24.34
CA ARG A 589 -5.87 22.91 -24.12
C ARG A 589 -4.39 22.56 -24.30
N CYS A 590 -4.03 21.28 -24.26
CA CYS A 590 -2.66 20.79 -24.48
C CYS A 590 -1.62 21.53 -23.62
N PHE A 591 -1.90 21.74 -22.33
CA PHE A 591 -1.05 22.55 -21.46
C PHE A 591 0.28 21.85 -21.09
N ASN A 592 1.36 22.63 -21.00
CA ASN A 592 2.69 22.19 -20.55
C ASN A 592 2.67 21.41 -19.21
N ASP A 593 1.78 21.78 -18.29
CA ASP A 593 1.59 21.14 -16.98
C ASP A 593 1.39 19.62 -17.07
N CYS A 594 0.82 19.13 -18.17
CA CYS A 594 0.57 17.70 -18.38
C CYS A 594 1.88 16.88 -18.34
N PHE A 595 2.96 17.40 -18.96
CA PHE A 595 4.27 16.76 -18.94
C PHE A 595 4.92 16.83 -17.57
N ALA A 596 4.83 17.99 -16.91
CA ALA A 596 5.40 18.17 -15.57
C ALA A 596 4.73 17.23 -14.54
N VAL A 597 3.41 17.06 -14.62
CA VAL A 597 2.67 16.10 -13.79
C VAL A 597 3.06 14.66 -14.11
N PHE A 598 3.20 14.31 -15.39
CA PHE A 598 3.66 12.98 -15.80
C PHE A 598 5.02 12.64 -15.18
N PHE A 599 6.02 13.52 -15.30
CA PHE A 599 7.35 13.29 -14.72
C PHE A 599 7.31 13.25 -13.19
N LEU A 600 6.45 14.04 -12.54
CA LEU A 600 6.25 13.96 -11.09
C LEU A 600 5.71 12.57 -10.68
N TRP A 601 4.64 12.08 -11.31
CA TRP A 601 4.05 10.77 -11.00
C TRP A 601 4.99 9.62 -11.33
N PHE A 602 5.71 9.69 -12.45
CA PHE A 602 6.69 8.68 -12.81
C PHE A 602 7.88 8.65 -11.84
N SER A 603 8.33 9.81 -11.36
CA SER A 603 9.33 9.88 -10.31
C SER A 603 8.85 9.27 -9.00
N ILE A 604 7.60 9.54 -8.58
CA ILE A 604 7.00 8.91 -7.39
C ILE A 604 7.01 7.39 -7.54
N LEU A 605 6.59 6.85 -8.69
CA LEU A 605 6.61 5.41 -8.97
C LEU A 605 8.03 4.83 -8.82
N LEU A 606 9.04 5.49 -9.40
CA LEU A 606 10.44 5.08 -9.29
C LEU A 606 10.94 5.11 -7.84
N PHE A 607 10.57 6.12 -7.06
CA PHE A 607 10.89 6.18 -5.63
C PHE A 607 10.20 5.05 -4.84
N GLN A 608 8.94 4.73 -5.15
CA GLN A 608 8.24 3.59 -4.55
C GLN A 608 8.92 2.25 -4.86
N HIS A 609 9.48 2.10 -6.06
CA HIS A 609 10.31 0.96 -6.47
C HIS A 609 11.78 1.06 -6.03
N ARG A 610 12.13 2.04 -5.18
CA ARG A 610 13.49 2.25 -4.65
C ARG A 610 14.55 2.57 -5.72
N GLN A 611 14.14 3.00 -6.90
CA GLN A 611 15.03 3.44 -7.98
C GLN A 611 15.38 4.93 -7.82
N TRP A 612 16.09 5.27 -6.74
CA TRP A 612 16.34 6.66 -6.32
C TRP A 612 17.07 7.54 -7.35
N PHE A 613 18.08 6.98 -8.03
CA PHE A 613 18.82 7.72 -9.06
C PHE A 613 17.94 8.06 -10.26
N ALA A 614 17.27 7.05 -10.82
CA ALA A 614 16.32 7.24 -11.92
C ALA A 614 15.19 8.19 -11.53
N GLY A 615 14.59 8.00 -10.35
CA GLY A 615 13.53 8.86 -9.82
C GLY A 615 13.98 10.32 -9.66
N GLY A 616 15.20 10.55 -9.18
CA GLY A 616 15.77 11.90 -9.03
C GLY A 616 16.04 12.59 -10.37
N LEU A 617 16.56 11.86 -11.36
CA LEU A 617 16.79 12.40 -12.71
C LEU A 617 15.47 12.69 -13.44
N VAL A 618 14.49 11.78 -13.37
CA VAL A 618 13.14 11.97 -13.92
C VAL A 618 12.45 13.17 -13.27
N TYR A 619 12.56 13.32 -11.95
CA TYR A 619 12.06 14.49 -11.23
C TYR A 619 12.74 15.78 -11.68
N SER A 620 14.08 15.78 -11.82
CA SER A 620 14.82 16.95 -12.30
C SER A 620 14.40 17.31 -13.73
N PHE A 621 14.23 16.32 -14.62
CA PHE A 621 13.72 16.58 -15.96
C PHE A 621 12.34 17.23 -15.93
N GLY A 622 11.42 16.73 -15.11
CA GLY A 622 10.11 17.36 -14.88
C GLY A 622 10.20 18.78 -14.32
N LEU A 623 11.14 19.05 -13.41
CA LEU A 623 11.41 20.41 -12.92
C LEU A 623 11.88 21.32 -14.05
N GLY A 624 12.64 20.77 -15.00
CA GLY A 624 13.03 21.44 -16.25
C GLY A 624 11.86 21.73 -17.19
N VAL A 625 10.69 21.11 -17.00
CA VAL A 625 9.46 21.40 -17.76
C VAL A 625 8.67 22.53 -17.09
N LYS A 626 8.52 22.47 -15.76
CA LYS A 626 7.81 23.49 -15.00
C LYS A 626 8.30 23.60 -13.56
N MET A 627 8.57 24.84 -13.14
CA MET A 627 9.07 25.17 -11.80
C MET A 627 8.10 24.80 -10.65
N THR A 628 6.83 24.50 -10.93
CA THR A 628 5.86 24.04 -9.92
C THR A 628 6.35 22.81 -9.15
N LEU A 629 7.23 21.99 -9.74
CA LEU A 629 7.80 20.83 -9.03
C LEU A 629 8.72 21.23 -7.86
N LEU A 630 9.20 22.47 -7.80
CA LEU A 630 9.94 22.99 -6.63
C LEU A 630 9.16 22.84 -5.32
N LEU A 631 7.82 22.84 -5.37
CA LEU A 631 6.96 22.65 -4.20
C LEU A 631 7.21 21.30 -3.50
N VAL A 632 7.72 20.30 -4.22
CA VAL A 632 7.99 18.95 -3.72
C VAL A 632 9.49 18.74 -3.38
N LEU A 633 10.38 19.62 -3.87
CA LEU A 633 11.83 19.48 -3.72
C LEU A 633 12.30 19.22 -2.28
N PRO A 634 11.77 19.91 -1.24
CA PRO A 634 12.17 19.65 0.14
C PRO A 634 11.95 18.20 0.57
N VAL A 635 10.84 17.59 0.15
CA VAL A 635 10.52 16.19 0.47
C VAL A 635 11.35 15.22 -0.35
N VAL A 636 11.60 15.50 -1.63
CA VAL A 636 12.53 14.69 -2.44
C VAL A 636 13.92 14.66 -1.79
N GLY A 637 14.40 15.82 -1.34
CA GLY A 637 15.66 15.94 -0.61
C GLY A 637 15.67 15.11 0.68
N ILE A 638 14.62 15.19 1.49
CA ILE A 638 14.49 14.39 2.72
C ILE A 638 14.46 12.89 2.41
N LEU A 639 13.67 12.47 1.43
CA LEU A 639 13.53 11.05 1.07
C LEU A 639 14.86 10.48 0.56
N VAL A 640 15.58 11.21 -0.29
CA VAL A 640 16.91 10.83 -0.79
C VAL A 640 17.94 10.88 0.34
N PHE A 641 17.93 11.92 1.18
CA PHE A 641 18.79 12.06 2.35
C PHE A 641 18.74 10.83 3.24
N PHE A 642 17.53 10.42 3.58
CA PHE A 642 17.38 9.17 4.27
C PHE A 642 17.91 8.08 3.33
N ALA A 643 17.30 7.79 2.17
CA ALA A 643 17.61 6.64 1.31
C ALA A 643 19.09 6.41 0.93
N LYS A 644 19.91 7.47 0.88
CA LYS A 644 21.28 7.44 0.35
C LYS A 644 22.32 8.08 1.28
N GLY A 645 21.90 8.66 2.41
CA GLY A 645 22.77 9.43 3.29
C GLY A 645 23.25 10.74 2.66
N VAL A 646 24.11 11.46 3.37
CA VAL A 646 24.61 12.80 2.99
C VAL A 646 25.33 12.76 1.64
N ILE A 647 26.33 11.88 1.50
CA ILE A 647 27.17 11.81 0.29
C ILE A 647 26.33 11.45 -0.92
N GLY A 648 25.47 10.43 -0.81
CA GLY A 648 24.61 10.03 -1.91
C GLY A 648 23.58 11.09 -2.30
N THR A 649 23.13 11.91 -1.34
CA THR A 649 22.23 13.05 -1.59
C THR A 649 22.93 14.19 -2.29
N ILE A 650 24.15 14.53 -1.86
CA ILE A 650 24.98 15.53 -2.54
C ILE A 650 25.31 15.05 -3.95
N ALA A 651 25.67 13.78 -4.13
CA ALA A 651 25.96 13.20 -5.44
C ALA A 651 24.73 13.24 -6.36
N LEU A 652 23.57 12.76 -5.91
CA LEU A 652 22.35 12.80 -6.72
C LEU A 652 21.88 14.24 -6.96
N GLY A 653 21.97 15.13 -5.97
CA GLY A 653 21.67 16.56 -6.14
C GLY A 653 22.59 17.22 -7.17
N GLY A 654 23.88 16.88 -7.17
CA GLY A 654 24.84 17.29 -8.18
C GLY A 654 24.50 16.77 -9.57
N LEU A 655 24.06 15.51 -9.70
CA LEU A 655 23.57 14.97 -10.98
C LEU A 655 22.30 15.68 -11.47
N MET A 656 21.35 15.94 -10.56
CA MET A 656 20.13 16.69 -10.88
C MET A 656 20.45 18.10 -11.35
N ALA A 657 21.38 18.80 -10.69
CA ALA A 657 21.83 20.13 -11.08
C ALA A 657 22.61 20.11 -12.42
N SER A 658 23.49 19.12 -12.62
CA SER A 658 24.20 18.92 -13.89
C SER A 658 23.23 18.72 -15.05
N LEU A 659 22.16 17.96 -14.86
CA LEU A 659 21.10 17.82 -15.86
C LEU A 659 20.44 19.17 -16.18
N GLN A 660 20.11 19.99 -15.17
CA GLN A 660 19.56 21.33 -15.41
C GLN A 660 20.52 22.23 -16.21
N VAL A 661 21.82 22.18 -15.90
CA VAL A 661 22.86 22.93 -16.63
C VAL A 661 22.97 22.45 -18.07
N GLN A 662 22.94 21.13 -18.30
CA GLN A 662 22.99 20.55 -19.65
C GLN A 662 21.78 20.96 -20.49
N LEU A 663 20.58 20.93 -19.91
CA LEU A 663 19.37 21.41 -20.56
C LEU A 663 19.43 22.92 -20.83
N ALA A 664 19.96 23.71 -19.89
CA ALA A 664 20.07 25.15 -20.05
C ALA A 664 21.21 25.57 -21.01
N ALA A 665 22.10 24.66 -21.41
CA ALA A 665 23.36 24.97 -22.09
C ALA A 665 23.25 25.96 -23.26
N PRO A 666 22.25 25.90 -24.16
CA PRO A 666 22.12 26.88 -25.24
C PRO A 666 21.88 28.32 -24.76
N PHE A 667 21.28 28.47 -23.59
CA PHE A 667 20.84 29.74 -23.01
C PHE A 667 21.84 30.32 -22.01
N LEU A 668 22.85 29.55 -21.60
CA LEU A 668 23.89 29.99 -20.65
C LEU A 668 24.84 31.06 -21.21
N ARG A 669 24.70 31.44 -22.48
CA ARG A 669 25.31 32.67 -23.03
C ARG A 669 24.66 33.93 -22.46
N HIS A 670 23.38 33.83 -22.05
CA HIS A 670 22.61 34.90 -21.39
C HIS A 670 22.00 34.37 -20.08
N PRO A 671 22.83 34.00 -19.08
CA PRO A 671 22.35 33.28 -17.90
C PRO A 671 21.35 34.11 -17.08
N GLY A 672 21.55 35.44 -16.99
CA GLY A 672 20.61 36.33 -16.32
C GLY A 672 19.23 36.36 -16.98
N ALA A 673 19.18 36.32 -18.31
CA ALA A 673 17.93 36.23 -19.07
C ALA A 673 17.22 34.89 -18.82
N TYR A 674 17.97 33.78 -18.87
CA TYR A 674 17.43 32.45 -18.63
C TYR A 674 16.86 32.32 -17.22
N PHE A 675 17.68 32.50 -16.18
CA PHE A 675 17.24 32.31 -14.79
C PHE A 675 16.19 33.34 -14.37
N GLY A 676 16.28 34.58 -14.88
CA GLY A 676 15.32 35.64 -14.61
C GLY A 676 13.92 35.38 -15.18
N ARG A 677 13.81 34.64 -16.29
CA ARG A 677 12.52 34.27 -16.92
C ARG A 677 12.02 32.87 -16.55
N ALA A 678 12.89 31.86 -16.64
CA ALA A 678 12.53 30.46 -16.38
C ALA A 678 12.18 30.17 -14.90
N PHE A 679 12.70 30.99 -13.97
CA PHE A 679 12.46 30.89 -12.54
C PHE A 679 12.05 32.25 -11.94
N GLU A 680 11.11 32.94 -12.58
CA GLU A 680 10.67 34.29 -12.19
C GLU A 680 9.76 34.28 -10.95
N PHE A 681 10.35 34.37 -9.75
CA PHE A 681 9.59 34.40 -8.48
C PHE A 681 8.87 35.74 -8.20
N SER A 682 9.23 36.81 -8.92
CA SER A 682 8.63 38.15 -8.77
C SER A 682 7.34 38.35 -9.57
N ARG A 683 7.04 37.43 -10.51
CA ARG A 683 5.91 37.56 -11.43
C ARG A 683 4.59 37.64 -10.67
N GLN A 684 3.78 38.63 -11.00
CA GLN A 684 2.45 38.81 -10.43
C GLN A 684 1.40 38.58 -11.52
N PHE A 685 0.51 37.62 -11.29
CA PHE A 685 -0.61 37.40 -12.17
C PHE A 685 -1.77 38.33 -11.83
N LEU A 686 -2.54 38.70 -12.85
CA LEU A 686 -3.69 39.59 -12.70
C LEU A 686 -4.74 38.94 -11.80
N PHE A 687 -5.31 39.73 -10.89
CA PHE A 687 -6.35 39.28 -9.97
C PHE A 687 -7.59 38.69 -10.68
N LYS A 688 -7.89 39.12 -11.91
CA LYS A 688 -8.98 38.56 -12.72
C LYS A 688 -8.78 37.10 -13.13
N TRP A 689 -7.54 36.62 -13.20
CA TRP A 689 -7.21 35.28 -13.70
C TRP A 689 -6.93 34.26 -12.60
N THR A 690 -6.80 34.70 -11.35
CA THR A 690 -6.50 33.80 -10.24
C THR A 690 -7.72 32.98 -9.83
N VAL A 691 -7.52 31.70 -9.53
CA VAL A 691 -8.58 30.79 -9.07
C VAL A 691 -8.69 30.81 -7.54
N ASN A 692 -7.61 31.10 -6.82
CA ASN A 692 -7.57 31.19 -5.36
C ASN A 692 -7.53 32.64 -4.85
N TRP A 693 -7.90 32.85 -3.59
CA TRP A 693 -7.89 34.16 -2.92
C TRP A 693 -8.78 35.27 -3.50
N ARG A 694 -9.73 35.00 -4.42
CA ARG A 694 -10.63 36.04 -4.97
C ARG A 694 -11.51 36.72 -3.91
N PHE A 695 -11.74 36.05 -2.78
CA PHE A 695 -12.53 36.56 -1.67
C PHE A 695 -11.79 37.57 -0.78
N VAL A 696 -10.46 37.74 -0.93
CA VAL A 696 -9.71 38.75 -0.14
C VAL A 696 -9.71 40.14 -0.77
N GLY A 697 -10.14 40.27 -2.03
CA GLY A 697 -10.11 41.52 -2.79
C GLY A 697 -8.77 41.80 -3.49
N GLU A 698 -8.81 42.61 -4.55
CA GLU A 698 -7.67 42.88 -5.42
C GLU A 698 -6.52 43.61 -4.72
N GLU A 699 -6.83 44.64 -3.93
CA GLU A 699 -5.82 45.42 -3.20
C GLU A 699 -5.03 44.55 -2.21
N ALA A 700 -5.73 43.72 -1.43
CA ALA A 700 -5.10 42.79 -0.50
C ALA A 700 -4.26 41.74 -1.23
N PHE A 701 -4.80 41.15 -2.30
CA PHE A 701 -4.12 40.17 -3.15
C PHE A 701 -2.83 40.72 -3.79
N LEU A 702 -2.84 42.01 -4.18
CA LEU A 702 -1.69 42.68 -4.78
C LEU A 702 -0.66 43.17 -3.76
N SER A 703 -1.01 43.17 -2.47
CA SER A 703 -0.13 43.67 -1.41
C SER A 703 1.09 42.77 -1.15
N ARG A 704 2.23 43.40 -0.86
CA ARG A 704 3.44 42.67 -0.41
C ARG A 704 3.21 41.95 0.92
N ALA A 705 2.46 42.57 1.82
CA ALA A 705 2.14 41.99 3.13
C ALA A 705 1.44 40.63 2.99
N PHE A 706 0.45 40.52 2.09
CA PHE A 706 -0.24 39.26 1.83
C PHE A 706 0.69 38.19 1.25
N SER A 707 1.48 38.54 0.24
CA SER A 707 2.44 37.61 -0.39
C SER A 707 3.48 37.08 0.61
N THR A 708 4.03 37.95 1.47
CA THR A 708 4.99 37.55 2.51
C THR A 708 4.33 36.68 3.57
N SER A 709 3.08 36.99 3.96
CA SER A 709 2.33 36.21 4.93
C SER A 709 2.07 34.79 4.42
N LEU A 710 1.69 34.63 3.15
CA LEU A 710 1.52 33.31 2.53
C LEU A 710 2.83 32.50 2.53
N LEU A 711 3.96 33.14 2.23
CA LEU A 711 5.27 32.48 2.26
C LEU A 711 5.67 32.02 3.66
N VAL A 712 5.46 32.86 4.67
CA VAL A 712 5.71 32.49 6.08
C VAL A 712 4.84 31.30 6.47
N LEU A 713 3.53 31.35 6.17
CA LEU A 713 2.60 30.26 6.47
C LEU A 713 2.98 28.96 5.74
N HIS A 714 3.40 29.06 4.47
CA HIS A 714 3.89 27.90 3.71
C HIS A 714 5.06 27.22 4.41
N ILE A 715 6.09 27.99 4.77
CA ILE A 715 7.28 27.47 5.45
C ILE A 715 6.90 26.90 6.81
N SER A 716 6.07 27.61 7.59
CA SER A 716 5.61 27.14 8.89
C SER A 716 4.90 25.80 8.78
N VAL A 717 3.89 25.67 7.92
CA VAL A 717 3.14 24.41 7.76
C VAL A 717 4.04 23.28 7.26
N LEU A 718 4.95 23.56 6.32
CA LEU A 718 5.90 22.57 5.82
C LEU A 718 6.83 22.06 6.93
N LEU A 719 7.40 22.97 7.73
CA LEU A 719 8.24 22.61 8.89
C LEU A 719 7.44 21.81 9.92
N THR A 720 6.21 22.23 10.20
CA THR A 720 5.29 21.52 11.09
C THR A 720 5.10 20.07 10.62
N PHE A 721 4.92 19.80 9.32
CA PHE A 721 4.84 18.43 8.76
C PHE A 721 6.16 17.67 8.85
N ILE A 722 7.28 18.34 8.51
CA ILE A 722 8.61 17.75 8.62
C ILE A 722 8.84 17.24 10.05
N PHE A 723 8.58 18.07 11.07
CA PHE A 723 8.93 17.74 12.45
C PHE A 723 7.99 16.76 13.14
N THR A 724 6.73 16.70 12.74
CA THR A 724 5.72 15.94 13.49
C THR A 724 5.15 14.73 12.74
N ARG A 725 5.33 14.66 11.41
CA ARG A 725 4.77 13.61 10.56
C ARG A 725 5.82 12.90 9.73
N TRP A 726 6.79 13.62 9.16
CA TRP A 726 7.75 13.02 8.24
C TRP A 726 9.04 12.55 8.93
N LEU A 727 9.54 13.28 9.94
CA LEU A 727 10.69 12.84 10.75
C LEU A 727 10.35 11.74 11.77
N PRO A 728 9.26 11.80 12.55
CA PRO A 728 9.04 10.85 13.66
C PRO A 728 8.98 9.35 13.29
N PRO A 729 8.46 8.94 12.12
CA PRO A 729 8.53 7.53 11.70
C PRO A 729 9.96 6.98 11.59
N THR A 730 10.95 7.85 11.40
CA THR A 730 12.38 7.49 11.40
C THR A 730 12.93 7.22 12.81
N GLY A 731 12.19 7.55 13.87
CA GLY A 731 12.65 7.36 15.25
C GLY A 731 13.84 8.24 15.65
N LYS A 732 14.24 9.21 14.81
CA LYS A 732 15.36 10.15 15.05
C LYS A 732 14.83 11.58 15.17
N SER A 733 15.38 12.34 16.11
CA SER A 733 15.16 13.79 16.19
C SER A 733 16.01 14.52 15.13
N LEU A 734 15.68 15.79 14.85
CA LEU A 734 16.53 16.61 13.98
C LEU A 734 17.96 16.72 14.53
N GLY A 735 18.11 16.84 15.86
CA GLY A 735 19.40 16.85 16.54
C GLY A 735 20.20 15.57 16.30
N ASP A 736 19.55 14.40 16.35
CA ASP A 736 20.19 13.11 16.04
C ASP A 736 20.65 13.04 14.58
N VAL A 737 19.83 13.56 13.66
CA VAL A 737 20.13 13.59 12.22
C VAL A 737 21.32 14.52 11.95
N LEU A 738 21.32 15.72 12.53
CA LEU A 738 22.41 16.70 12.39
C LEU A 738 23.71 16.18 13.02
N HIS A 739 23.65 15.67 14.24
CA HIS A 739 24.81 15.10 14.92
C HIS A 739 25.39 13.93 14.12
N ALA A 740 24.55 13.00 13.65
CA ALA A 740 25.01 11.87 12.83
C ALA A 740 25.57 12.29 11.45
N THR A 741 25.09 13.41 10.90
CA THR A 741 25.55 13.98 9.63
C THR A 741 26.93 14.64 9.74
N PHE A 742 27.21 15.33 10.85
CA PHE A 742 28.46 16.10 11.03
C PHE A 742 29.51 15.42 11.93
N SER A 743 29.22 14.24 12.48
CA SER A 743 30.20 13.44 13.24
C SER A 743 31.26 12.82 12.32
N ARG A 744 32.53 12.76 12.78
CA ARG A 744 33.64 12.09 12.08
C ARG A 744 33.35 10.61 11.72
N ASP A 745 32.52 9.93 12.50
CA ASP A 745 32.06 8.54 12.27
C ASP A 745 30.88 8.42 11.28
N GLY A 746 30.41 9.54 10.72
CA GLY A 746 29.22 9.60 9.84
C GLY A 746 29.36 8.87 8.50
N HIS A 747 30.57 8.36 8.18
CA HIS A 747 30.86 7.59 6.98
C HIS A 747 30.40 6.12 7.04
N GLY A 748 29.88 5.65 8.19
CA GLY A 748 29.63 4.21 8.40
C GLY A 748 28.27 3.79 8.95
N ARG A 749 27.35 4.71 9.29
CA ARG A 749 26.02 4.27 9.78
C ARG A 749 25.11 3.92 8.61
N ASN A 750 24.72 2.66 8.56
CA ASN A 750 23.85 2.14 7.53
C ASN A 750 22.41 2.66 7.74
N TRP A 751 22.13 3.88 7.24
CA TRP A 751 20.77 4.44 7.17
C TRP A 751 19.78 3.51 6.47
N GLN A 752 20.28 2.47 5.77
CA GLN A 752 19.52 1.35 5.21
C GLN A 752 18.59 0.63 6.19
N ALA A 753 18.96 0.50 7.46
CA ALA A 753 18.08 -0.11 8.47
C ALA A 753 16.83 0.74 8.76
N LEU A 754 16.90 2.05 8.53
CA LEU A 754 15.77 2.98 8.65
C LEU A 754 14.86 2.99 7.40
N PHE A 755 15.34 2.55 6.22
CA PHE A 755 14.55 2.51 4.97
C PHE A 755 13.46 1.46 4.92
N GLN A 756 13.58 0.42 5.75
CA GLN A 756 12.54 -0.59 5.94
C GLN A 756 11.20 0.06 6.35
N ARG A 757 11.22 1.29 6.89
CA ARG A 757 10.01 2.02 7.34
C ARG A 757 9.36 2.90 6.27
N PHE A 758 10.03 3.25 5.18
CA PHE A 758 9.41 4.05 4.10
C PHE A 758 8.63 3.16 3.14
N THR A 759 7.38 2.93 3.46
CA THR A 759 6.46 2.21 2.57
C THR A 759 6.17 3.02 1.30
N PRO A 760 5.75 2.39 0.19
CA PRO A 760 5.28 3.11 -1.00
C PRO A 760 4.19 4.15 -0.69
N ARG A 761 3.33 3.84 0.28
CA ARG A 761 2.28 4.73 0.78
C ARG A 761 2.85 5.96 1.48
N TYR A 762 3.93 5.81 2.25
CA TYR A 762 4.60 6.93 2.91
C TYR A 762 5.16 7.92 1.86
N ILE A 763 5.90 7.42 0.87
CA ILE A 763 6.48 8.23 -0.22
C ILE A 763 5.40 9.03 -0.96
N LEU A 764 4.32 8.36 -1.36
CA LEU A 764 3.20 9.00 -2.05
C LEU A 764 2.53 10.07 -1.18
N THR A 765 2.30 9.77 0.10
CA THR A 765 1.67 10.72 1.03
C THR A 765 2.52 11.97 1.22
N THR A 766 3.81 11.83 1.50
CA THR A 766 4.68 12.98 1.81
C THR A 766 4.86 13.88 0.60
N VAL A 767 5.10 13.30 -0.58
CA VAL A 767 5.25 14.05 -1.84
C VAL A 767 3.98 14.82 -2.19
N LEU A 768 2.81 14.16 -2.20
CA LEU A 768 1.56 14.82 -2.57
C LEU A 768 1.13 15.86 -1.53
N THR A 769 1.42 15.62 -0.25
CA THR A 769 1.12 16.59 0.82
C THR A 769 1.96 17.85 0.65
N ALA A 770 3.26 17.74 0.36
CA ALA A 770 4.11 18.90 0.08
C ALA A 770 3.60 19.71 -1.11
N ASN A 771 3.17 19.01 -2.17
CA ASN A 771 2.57 19.66 -3.34
C ASN A 771 1.31 20.45 -2.97
N ILE A 772 0.35 19.87 -2.23
CA ILE A 772 -0.87 20.59 -1.81
C ILE A 772 -0.56 21.74 -0.85
N ILE A 773 0.39 21.59 0.09
CA ILE A 773 0.83 22.70 0.96
C ILE A 773 1.37 23.86 0.11
N GLY A 774 2.16 23.55 -0.92
CA GLY A 774 2.65 24.54 -1.88
C GLY A 774 1.54 25.27 -2.62
N LEU A 775 0.56 24.53 -3.14
CA LEU A 775 -0.57 25.11 -3.88
C LEU A 775 -1.53 25.89 -2.97
N LEU A 776 -1.76 25.42 -1.74
CA LEU A 776 -2.59 26.10 -0.75
C LEU A 776 -2.10 27.52 -0.47
N PHE A 777 -0.79 27.69 -0.32
CA PHE A 777 -0.18 28.99 -0.02
C PHE A 777 0.37 29.71 -1.25
N ALA A 778 0.12 29.20 -2.46
CA ALA A 778 0.46 29.92 -3.67
C ALA A 778 -0.34 31.22 -3.75
N ARG A 779 0.33 32.34 -4.06
CA ARG A 779 -0.34 33.63 -4.20
C ARG A 779 -1.36 33.62 -5.34
N SER A 780 -1.06 32.99 -6.47
CA SER A 780 -1.99 32.85 -7.58
C SER A 780 -1.96 31.44 -8.14
N LEU A 781 -3.14 30.88 -8.38
CA LEU A 781 -3.37 29.63 -9.10
C LEU A 781 -4.17 29.90 -10.36
N HIS A 782 -3.84 29.20 -11.43
CA HIS A 782 -4.57 29.19 -12.70
C HIS A 782 -5.14 27.80 -12.96
N TYR A 783 -6.11 27.68 -13.86
CA TYR A 783 -6.84 26.42 -14.08
C TYR A 783 -5.95 25.21 -14.39
N GLN A 784 -4.78 25.39 -15.02
CA GLN A 784 -3.84 24.30 -15.29
C GLN A 784 -3.32 23.61 -14.02
N PHE A 785 -3.26 24.31 -12.88
CA PHE A 785 -2.82 23.71 -11.60
C PHE A 785 -3.76 22.60 -11.09
N TYR A 786 -4.97 22.53 -11.63
CA TYR A 786 -5.87 21.42 -11.32
C TYR A 786 -5.30 20.05 -11.71
N SER A 787 -4.43 20.00 -12.73
CA SER A 787 -3.73 18.77 -13.12
C SER A 787 -2.77 18.25 -12.05
N TYR A 788 -2.44 19.02 -11.00
CA TYR A 788 -1.68 18.55 -9.85
C TYR A 788 -2.60 18.13 -8.68
N LEU A 789 -3.78 18.75 -8.57
CA LEU A 789 -4.71 18.55 -7.47
C LEU A 789 -5.67 17.38 -7.71
N ALA A 790 -6.12 17.18 -8.95
CA ALA A 790 -7.11 16.15 -9.30
C ALA A 790 -6.65 14.76 -8.85
N TRP A 791 -5.38 14.44 -9.07
CA TRP A 791 -4.76 13.16 -8.68
C TRP A 791 -4.46 13.07 -7.17
N SER A 792 -4.14 14.20 -6.54
CA SER A 792 -3.67 14.25 -5.16
C SER A 792 -4.82 14.19 -4.16
N THR A 793 -5.90 14.92 -4.43
CA THR A 793 -6.97 15.21 -3.46
C THR A 793 -7.70 13.94 -3.00
N PRO A 794 -8.19 13.04 -3.88
CA PRO A 794 -8.91 11.85 -3.44
C PRO A 794 -8.06 10.94 -2.55
N TYR A 795 -6.81 10.73 -2.96
CA TYR A 795 -5.88 9.92 -2.18
C TYR A 795 -5.60 10.50 -0.80
N LEU A 796 -5.34 11.81 -0.72
CA LEU A 796 -4.98 12.46 0.53
C LEU A 796 -6.17 12.56 1.49
N LEU A 797 -7.39 12.77 0.99
CA LEU A 797 -8.61 12.72 1.80
C LEU A 797 -8.86 11.31 2.36
N TRP A 798 -8.66 10.28 1.54
CA TRP A 798 -8.69 8.88 2.01
C TRP A 798 -7.60 8.61 3.04
N ARG A 799 -6.38 9.09 2.80
CA ARG A 799 -5.24 8.93 3.71
C ARG A 799 -5.47 9.64 5.05
N GLY A 800 -6.16 10.77 5.02
CA GLY A 800 -6.56 11.55 6.19
C GLY A 800 -7.69 10.90 7.02
N GLY A 801 -8.24 9.77 6.57
CA GLY A 801 -9.25 9.02 7.33
C GLY A 801 -10.67 9.59 7.23
N LEU A 802 -10.95 10.47 6.25
CA LEU A 802 -12.30 11.01 6.09
C LEU A 802 -13.26 9.92 5.64
N HIS A 803 -14.52 10.03 6.06
CA HIS A 803 -15.58 9.14 5.58
C HIS A 803 -15.75 9.25 4.06
N PRO A 804 -15.95 8.14 3.31
CA PRO A 804 -16.02 8.17 1.84
C PRO A 804 -17.00 9.20 1.28
N VAL A 805 -18.17 9.38 1.90
CA VAL A 805 -19.14 10.42 1.51
C VAL A 805 -18.53 11.82 1.49
N LEU A 806 -17.76 12.18 2.53
CA LEU A 806 -17.09 13.47 2.59
C LEU A 806 -15.99 13.58 1.54
N GLN A 807 -15.31 12.49 1.21
CA GLN A 807 -14.32 12.48 0.12
C GLN A 807 -14.97 12.82 -1.22
N TYR A 808 -16.11 12.19 -1.55
CA TYR A 808 -16.86 12.48 -2.78
C TYR A 808 -17.41 13.91 -2.81
N VAL A 809 -17.94 14.40 -1.69
CA VAL A 809 -18.43 15.78 -1.57
C VAL A 809 -17.31 16.79 -1.78
N LEU A 810 -16.18 16.63 -1.09
CA LEU A 810 -15.03 17.52 -1.23
C LEU A 810 -14.42 17.46 -2.64
N TRP A 811 -14.36 16.28 -3.25
CA TRP A 811 -13.95 16.13 -4.64
C TRP A 811 -14.92 16.84 -5.60
N ALA A 812 -16.23 16.70 -5.42
CA ALA A 812 -17.22 17.35 -6.27
C ALA A 812 -17.21 18.88 -6.12
N LEU A 813 -17.03 19.38 -4.90
CA LEU A 813 -16.85 20.81 -4.62
C LEU A 813 -15.58 21.35 -5.27
N GLN A 814 -14.49 20.58 -5.21
CA GLN A 814 -13.26 20.91 -5.92
C GLN A 814 -13.51 20.95 -7.44
N GLU A 815 -14.05 19.89 -8.04
CA GLU A 815 -14.33 19.84 -9.48
C GLU A 815 -15.23 21.01 -9.91
N TRP A 816 -16.30 21.31 -9.16
CA TRP A 816 -17.15 22.48 -9.43
C TRP A 816 -16.36 23.79 -9.38
N ALA A 817 -15.63 24.04 -8.30
CA ALA A 817 -14.94 25.31 -8.09
C ALA A 817 -13.88 25.60 -9.17
N TRP A 818 -13.20 24.55 -9.64
CA TRP A 818 -12.24 24.62 -10.74
C TRP A 818 -12.88 24.67 -12.13
N ASN A 819 -14.19 24.44 -12.26
CA ASN A 819 -14.94 24.60 -13.52
C ASN A 819 -15.61 25.99 -13.65
N VAL A 820 -15.79 26.74 -12.56
CA VAL A 820 -16.32 28.12 -12.59
C VAL A 820 -15.33 29.05 -13.27
N PHE A 821 -15.73 29.67 -14.39
CA PHE A 821 -14.91 30.63 -15.14
C PHE A 821 -15.72 31.88 -15.54
N PRO A 822 -15.20 33.11 -15.30
CA PRO A 822 -14.06 33.41 -14.43
C PRO A 822 -14.36 33.06 -12.96
N SER A 823 -13.32 32.93 -12.14
CA SER A 823 -13.48 32.55 -10.73
C SER A 823 -14.21 33.63 -9.94
N THR A 824 -15.07 33.19 -9.01
CA THR A 824 -15.83 34.08 -8.10
C THR A 824 -15.22 34.01 -6.69
N PRO A 825 -15.53 34.97 -5.80
CA PRO A 825 -15.16 34.86 -4.39
C PRO A 825 -15.59 33.51 -3.77
N ALA A 826 -16.79 33.03 -4.10
CA ALA A 826 -17.31 31.75 -3.61
C ALA A 826 -16.54 30.54 -4.15
N SER A 827 -16.34 30.42 -5.47
CA SER A 827 -15.58 29.29 -6.02
C SER A 827 -14.13 29.30 -5.52
N SER A 828 -13.55 30.49 -5.39
CA SER A 828 -12.21 30.67 -4.86
C SER A 828 -12.06 30.28 -3.40
N ALA A 829 -13.06 30.62 -2.56
CA ALA A 829 -13.10 30.19 -1.17
C ALA A 829 -13.19 28.67 -1.06
N VAL A 830 -13.95 28.00 -1.94
CA VAL A 830 -14.02 26.53 -1.99
C VAL A 830 -12.68 25.92 -2.37
N VAL A 831 -11.99 26.44 -3.39
CA VAL A 831 -10.65 25.96 -3.78
C VAL A 831 -9.67 25.99 -2.61
N VAL A 832 -9.61 27.12 -1.90
CA VAL A 832 -8.73 27.27 -0.72
C VAL A 832 -9.17 26.34 0.41
N SER A 833 -10.47 26.28 0.69
CA SER A 833 -11.02 25.49 1.81
C SER A 833 -10.80 24.00 1.62
N VAL A 834 -11.02 23.45 0.42
CA VAL A 834 -10.81 22.02 0.16
C VAL A 834 -9.33 21.66 0.30
N MET A 835 -8.40 22.50 -0.19
CA MET A 835 -6.97 22.29 0.01
C MET A 835 -6.59 22.35 1.50
N ALA A 836 -7.11 23.33 2.25
CA ALA A 836 -6.87 23.47 3.68
C ALA A 836 -7.41 22.27 4.48
N ILE A 837 -8.63 21.82 4.18
CA ILE A 837 -9.24 20.61 4.75
C ILE A 837 -8.40 19.38 4.43
N THR A 838 -7.90 19.26 3.19
CA THR A 838 -7.05 18.12 2.79
C THR A 838 -5.74 18.11 3.58
N VAL A 839 -5.08 19.26 3.74
CA VAL A 839 -3.86 19.38 4.56
C VAL A 839 -4.14 19.03 6.02
N ALA A 840 -5.20 19.57 6.61
CA ALA A 840 -5.58 19.29 7.99
C ALA A 840 -5.96 17.80 8.19
N ALA A 841 -6.73 17.23 7.28
CA ALA A 841 -7.12 15.82 7.28
C ALA A 841 -5.92 14.90 7.32
N VAL A 842 -4.95 15.11 6.43
CA VAL A 842 -3.73 14.31 6.38
C VAL A 842 -2.94 14.47 7.67
N TRP A 843 -2.84 15.70 8.21
CA TRP A 843 -2.16 15.95 9.48
C TRP A 843 -2.73 15.11 10.64
N PHE A 844 -4.05 15.06 10.78
CA PHE A 844 -4.70 14.28 11.84
C PHE A 844 -4.63 12.77 11.54
N GLY A 845 -4.96 12.34 10.32
CA GLY A 845 -5.01 10.93 9.92
C GLY A 845 -3.65 10.22 9.79
N THR A 846 -2.54 10.96 9.89
CA THR A 846 -1.17 10.41 9.90
C THR A 846 -0.49 10.51 11.27
N SER A 847 -1.22 10.88 12.32
CA SER A 847 -0.69 10.99 13.68
C SER A 847 -0.27 9.64 14.28
N ASP A 848 -1.01 8.57 14.00
CA ASP A 848 -0.71 7.22 14.49
C ASP A 848 0.59 6.64 13.91
N ASP A 849 0.94 6.99 12.66
CA ASP A 849 2.20 6.60 12.03
C ASP A 849 3.42 7.16 12.81
N ALA A 850 3.24 8.29 13.51
CA ALA A 850 4.28 8.91 14.32
C ALA A 850 4.36 8.30 15.73
N THR A 851 3.23 7.94 16.35
CA THR A 851 3.18 7.40 17.72
C THR A 851 3.58 5.93 17.81
N SER A 852 3.29 5.10 16.80
CA SER A 852 3.72 3.70 16.75
C SER A 852 5.25 3.53 16.77
N SER A 853 5.99 4.55 16.32
CA SER A 853 7.46 4.60 16.35
C SER A 853 8.01 5.02 17.73
N ALA A 854 7.31 5.91 18.44
CA ALA A 854 7.72 6.39 19.76
C ALA A 854 7.60 5.30 20.84
N ALA A 855 6.54 4.49 20.78
CA ALA A 855 6.34 3.35 21.69
C ALA A 855 7.41 2.25 21.52
N ALA A 856 7.93 2.07 20.30
CA ALA A 856 9.04 1.15 20.04
C ALA A 856 10.38 1.64 20.61
N LYS A 857 10.51 2.95 20.87
CA LYS A 857 11.72 3.59 21.41
C LYS A 857 11.80 3.47 22.94
N SER A 858 10.66 3.56 23.64
CA SER A 858 10.61 3.39 25.10
C SER A 858 10.87 1.96 25.58
N SER A 859 10.61 0.94 24.74
CA SER A 859 10.94 -0.45 25.05
C SER A 859 12.42 -0.78 24.91
N THR A 860 13.15 -0.07 24.04
CA THR A 860 14.59 -0.29 23.83
C THR A 860 15.47 0.45 24.84
N ASP A 861 15.05 1.64 25.30
CA ASP A 861 15.85 2.44 26.24
C ASP A 861 15.79 1.89 27.69
N ASN A 862 14.72 1.17 28.06
CA ASN A 862 14.60 0.51 29.38
C ASN A 862 15.39 -0.80 29.51
N ALA A 863 15.98 -1.32 28.43
CA ALA A 863 16.79 -2.56 28.46
C ALA A 863 18.28 -2.30 28.75
N GLY A 864 18.70 -1.04 28.95
CA GLY A 864 20.10 -0.62 29.03
C GLY A 864 20.62 -0.12 30.37
N ALA A 865 19.87 -0.23 31.48
CA ALA A 865 20.35 0.21 32.79
C ALA A 865 21.02 -0.95 33.56
N PRO A 866 22.37 -0.95 33.76
CA PRO A 866 23.01 -1.95 34.59
C PRO A 866 22.70 -1.67 36.06
N THR A 867 22.03 -2.61 36.73
CA THR A 867 21.88 -2.63 38.18
C THR A 867 23.25 -2.63 38.84
N ARG A 868 23.59 -1.50 39.49
CA ARG A 868 24.80 -1.27 40.27
C ARG A 868 24.74 -2.15 41.52
N SER A 869 25.66 -3.11 41.64
CA SER A 869 25.80 -3.94 42.84
C SER A 869 26.28 -3.09 44.01
N ILE A 870 25.53 -3.14 45.11
CA ILE A 870 25.95 -2.60 46.40
C ILE A 870 26.75 -3.71 47.10
N ARG A 871 28.05 -3.49 47.27
CA ARG A 871 28.89 -4.22 48.23
C ARG A 871 29.11 -3.32 49.44
N LYS A 872 28.88 -3.87 50.64
CA LYS A 872 29.77 -3.93 51.83
C LYS A 872 28.94 -3.99 53.13
N PRO A 873 29.53 -4.48 54.23
CA PRO A 873 30.49 -5.57 54.40
C PRO A 873 29.79 -6.92 54.61
#